data_AF-A0A957ITN3-F1
#
_entry.id   AF-A0A957ITN3-F1
#
_cell.length_a   1.000
_cell.length_b   1.000
_cell.length_c   1.000
_cell.angle_alpha   90.00
_cell.angle_beta   90.00
_cell.angle_gamma   90.00
#
_symmetry.space_group_name_H-M   'P 1'
#
loop_
_entity.id
_entity.type
_entity.pdbx_description
1 polymer ?
#
loop_
_entity_poly.entity_id
_entity_poly.type
_entity_poly.pdbx_seq_one_letter_code
_entity_poly.pdbx_strand_id
1 'polypeptide(L)'
;MKPHPTISAFASSLFFLCIGLLLILLSACTAEPGPTGPEGAQGPAGLAGPEGAQGPAGSQGPAGPQGPPGPDIQNFLISTGEGILSEITDVTIGDDKIPVVTFTLSDANGTALSLDQVESVRFLIARIATDPETELTSYVNYFTTEVAGAEYVLASETVAPALATTQQPTFENGEGQYAELALGTYTYTFAQPLGNDYDPNATHTVSAEVIRGPRDVAADPVYTFVPAGGEPTVTRDIATTASCNGCHDQLSAHGGSRKEVGQCVLCHTSQLIDPESGNTPDFKVMIHKIHSGANLPSVQDGNPYYIVGFRQSIIDFSHSVWPQDTRNCATCHTGADGDRYITAPQASACTACHDNVDLITGENHPAGSRTDDRCLSCHDPSGEEFDASVAGAHLLPINSTQITRINFTIVSVEDASPGQAMNVTFKITTADDVTLTPADMDYLAVTVAGPTTDYLNRVTETIYRTPADNPPAVEEGEDGTYQYRLNYTLPADASGTYAVALEGYVNQTIRDLVDPVRVAGFNPIIYVALDGGQPVARRQAVTLEQCNACHDSLALHGTIRQNTDYCVMCHNSLATDEARRPAEAMPPTSISLGSMIHKIHRGEEAEQPLAVYGFGNTEHNYGHVVFPGTLNRCETCHVAGSYSLPLASGVQPTTITQAGAVVSTTPPIRSLCNACHDSVAAGGHAELQTTASGIETCQVCHGANREADVLKAHE
;
A
#
# COMPACT_ATOMS: atom_id res chain seq x y z
N MET A 1 9.64 -54.80 -43.40
CA MET A 1 8.33 -54.83 -44.09
C MET A 1 7.53 -53.61 -43.62
N LYS A 2 7.32 -52.63 -44.51
CA LYS A 2 6.21 -51.65 -44.49
C LYS A 2 4.91 -52.36 -44.93
N PRO A 3 3.67 -51.83 -44.76
CA PRO A 3 3.26 -50.42 -44.61
C PRO A 3 2.30 -50.14 -43.41
N HIS A 4 2.21 -48.97 -42.76
CA HIS A 4 1.78 -47.60 -43.15
C HIS A 4 0.35 -47.49 -43.73
N PRO A 5 -0.36 -46.34 -43.58
CA PRO A 5 -0.35 -45.34 -42.50
C PRO A 5 -1.79 -44.89 -42.09
N THR A 6 -1.91 -44.15 -40.98
CA THR A 6 -3.10 -43.38 -40.60
C THR A 6 -2.97 -41.92 -41.08
N ILE A 7 -4.01 -41.39 -41.77
CA ILE A 7 -4.11 -39.98 -42.22
C ILE A 7 -5.55 -39.46 -42.03
N SER A 8 -5.62 -38.15 -41.70
CA SER A 8 -6.72 -37.17 -41.77
C SER A 8 -7.56 -37.02 -40.50
N ALA A 9 -7.45 -35.94 -39.70
CA ALA A 9 -7.68 -34.51 -39.97
C ALA A 9 -9.13 -34.18 -40.35
N PHE A 10 -9.86 -33.45 -39.49
CA PHE A 10 -10.86 -32.41 -39.81
C PHE A 10 -11.45 -31.76 -38.53
N ALA A 11 -11.64 -30.43 -38.61
CA ALA A 11 -12.46 -29.54 -37.76
C ALA A 11 -11.88 -29.17 -36.36
N SER A 12 -11.80 -27.91 -35.92
CA SER A 12 -12.58 -26.71 -36.26
C SER A 12 -11.77 -25.43 -36.07
N SER A 13 -11.57 -24.68 -37.15
CA SER A 13 -11.35 -23.24 -37.12
C SER A 13 -12.72 -22.55 -37.22
N LEU A 14 -13.24 -22.01 -36.11
CA LEU A 14 -14.33 -21.02 -36.13
C LEU A 14 -14.48 -20.37 -34.74
N PHE A 15 -13.69 -19.34 -34.44
CA PHE A 15 -13.97 -18.41 -33.32
C PHE A 15 -13.39 -17.02 -33.60
N PHE A 16 -13.68 -16.50 -34.79
CA PHE A 16 -13.51 -15.09 -35.17
C PHE A 16 -14.67 -14.72 -36.10
N LEU A 17 -15.86 -14.52 -35.52
CA LEU A 17 -16.93 -13.60 -35.96
C LEU A 17 -18.19 -13.88 -35.10
N CYS A 18 -18.87 -12.81 -34.69
CA CYS A 18 -20.24 -12.80 -34.12
C CYS A 18 -20.42 -12.83 -32.58
N ILE A 19 -19.74 -11.95 -31.84
CA ILE A 19 -20.34 -11.35 -30.61
C ILE A 19 -20.33 -9.83 -30.76
N GLY A 20 -21.15 -9.39 -31.70
CA GLY A 20 -21.55 -8.00 -31.89
C GLY A 20 -23.04 -7.97 -32.13
N LEU A 21 -23.83 -8.64 -31.28
CA LEU A 21 -25.29 -8.53 -31.22
C LEU A 21 -25.88 -9.27 -30.00
N LEU A 22 -25.62 -8.79 -28.79
CA LEU A 22 -26.45 -9.14 -27.63
C LEU A 22 -26.38 -8.03 -26.55
N LEU A 23 -26.84 -6.85 -26.97
CA LEU A 23 -27.05 -5.68 -26.13
C LEU A 23 -28.48 -5.15 -26.35
N ILE A 24 -29.48 -6.03 -26.26
CA ILE A 24 -30.90 -5.63 -26.22
C ILE A 24 -31.65 -6.65 -25.34
N LEU A 25 -32.45 -6.11 -24.40
CA LEU A 25 -33.49 -6.75 -23.56
C LEU A 25 -33.07 -7.13 -22.12
N LEU A 26 -33.16 -6.15 -21.21
CA LEU A 26 -33.94 -6.21 -19.95
C LEU A 26 -33.77 -4.90 -19.16
N SER A 27 -34.59 -3.90 -19.48
CA SER A 27 -34.85 -2.73 -18.64
C SER A 27 -36.34 -2.42 -18.74
N ALA A 28 -37.08 -2.75 -17.68
CA ALA A 28 -38.50 -2.43 -17.54
C ALA A 28 -38.78 -2.19 -16.04
N CYS A 29 -38.69 -0.92 -15.62
CA CYS A 29 -39.61 -0.25 -14.69
C CYS A 29 -38.96 1.05 -14.18
N THR A 30 -39.32 2.20 -14.76
CA THR A 30 -39.46 3.48 -14.03
C THR A 30 -40.37 4.42 -14.84
N ALA A 31 -41.23 5.12 -14.11
CA ALA A 31 -42.31 5.95 -14.60
C ALA A 31 -41.81 7.30 -15.15
N GLU A 32 -42.39 7.75 -16.26
CA GLU A 32 -42.14 9.09 -16.83
C GLU A 32 -42.86 10.21 -16.04
N PRO A 33 -42.23 11.37 -15.82
CA PRO A 33 -42.90 12.60 -15.39
C PRO A 33 -43.77 13.18 -16.51
N GLY A 34 -44.98 13.64 -16.17
CA GLY A 34 -45.94 14.20 -17.12
C GLY A 34 -45.46 15.49 -17.83
N PRO A 35 -46.02 15.81 -19.01
CA PRO A 35 -45.55 16.91 -19.85
C PRO A 35 -45.78 18.28 -19.21
N THR A 36 -44.78 19.16 -19.35
CA THR A 36 -44.85 20.60 -19.04
C THR A 36 -45.89 21.29 -19.92
N GLY A 37 -46.75 22.12 -19.33
CA GLY A 37 -47.77 22.88 -20.05
C GLY A 37 -47.18 23.89 -21.05
N PRO A 38 -47.89 24.24 -22.14
CA PRO A 38 -47.35 25.10 -23.18
C PRO A 38 -47.06 26.51 -22.68
N GLU A 39 -45.88 27.03 -23.01
CA GLU A 39 -45.48 28.42 -22.80
C GLU A 39 -46.35 29.37 -23.64
N GLY A 40 -46.77 30.50 -23.05
CA GLY A 40 -47.69 31.46 -23.68
C GLY A 40 -47.07 32.16 -24.89
N ALA A 41 -47.87 32.44 -25.91
CA ALA A 41 -47.42 33.08 -27.15
C ALA A 41 -46.79 34.46 -26.91
N GLN A 42 -45.51 34.61 -27.27
CA GLN A 42 -44.81 35.88 -27.29
C GLN A 42 -45.42 36.82 -28.35
N GLY A 43 -45.72 38.06 -27.97
CA GLY A 43 -46.35 39.06 -28.85
C GLY A 43 -45.47 39.43 -30.06
N PRO A 44 -46.08 39.85 -31.20
CA PRO A 44 -45.34 40.11 -32.43
C PRO A 44 -44.36 41.28 -32.27
N ALA A 45 -43.09 41.04 -32.60
CA ALA A 45 -42.07 42.08 -32.67
C ALA A 45 -42.28 42.98 -33.90
N GLY A 46 -42.05 44.29 -33.73
CA GLY A 46 -42.41 45.35 -34.67
C GLY A 46 -41.69 45.31 -36.02
N LEU A 47 -42.34 45.92 -37.02
CA LEU A 47 -41.89 45.97 -38.42
C LEU A 47 -40.53 46.68 -38.57
N ALA A 48 -39.66 46.10 -39.40
CA ALA A 48 -38.32 46.58 -39.69
C ALA A 48 -38.33 47.98 -40.33
N GLY A 49 -37.43 48.86 -39.87
CA GLY A 49 -37.20 50.17 -40.48
C GLY A 49 -36.55 50.02 -41.87
N PRO A 50 -36.82 50.94 -42.82
CA PRO A 50 -36.29 50.86 -44.18
C PRO A 50 -34.76 50.99 -44.20
N GLU A 51 -34.15 50.21 -45.09
CA GLU A 51 -32.70 50.13 -45.31
C GLU A 51 -32.12 51.48 -45.77
N GLY A 52 -31.06 51.94 -45.12
CA GLY A 52 -30.34 53.16 -45.48
C GLY A 52 -29.52 52.96 -46.76
N ALA A 53 -29.55 53.94 -47.67
CA ALA A 53 -28.81 53.87 -48.93
C ALA A 53 -27.29 53.68 -48.70
N GLN A 54 -26.71 52.69 -49.36
CA GLN A 54 -25.29 52.35 -49.29
C GLN A 54 -24.41 53.51 -49.81
N GLY A 55 -23.44 53.95 -48.99
CA GLY A 55 -22.46 54.97 -49.40
C GLY A 55 -21.49 54.45 -50.49
N PRO A 56 -20.93 55.33 -51.33
CA PRO A 56 -20.02 54.93 -52.40
C PRO A 56 -18.74 54.26 -51.84
N ALA A 57 -18.28 53.21 -52.53
CA ALA A 57 -17.09 52.45 -52.14
C ALA A 57 -15.84 53.34 -52.10
N GLY A 58 -15.11 53.27 -50.98
CA GLY A 58 -13.81 53.94 -50.83
C GLY A 58 -12.76 53.36 -51.77
N SER A 59 -11.89 54.21 -52.32
CA SER A 59 -10.78 53.80 -53.18
C SER A 59 -9.84 52.83 -52.45
N GLN A 60 -9.48 51.72 -53.11
CA GLN A 60 -8.54 50.72 -52.59
C GLN A 60 -7.20 51.37 -52.22
N GLY A 61 -6.76 51.16 -50.98
CA GLY A 61 -5.45 51.63 -50.52
C GLY A 61 -4.29 50.93 -51.24
N PRO A 62 -3.10 51.55 -51.34
CA PRO A 62 -1.93 50.94 -51.97
C PRO A 62 -1.53 49.66 -51.23
N ALA A 63 -1.04 48.67 -51.98
CA ALA A 63 -0.56 47.41 -51.43
C ALA A 63 0.57 47.67 -50.41
N GLY A 64 0.45 47.06 -49.22
CA GLY A 64 1.48 47.16 -48.18
C GLY A 64 2.80 46.52 -48.64
N PRO A 65 3.95 46.96 -48.10
CA PRO A 65 5.24 46.36 -48.42
C PRO A 65 5.25 44.87 -48.05
N GLN A 66 5.90 44.06 -48.88
CA GLN A 66 6.11 42.64 -48.64
C GLN A 66 6.78 42.44 -47.27
N GLY A 67 6.18 41.62 -46.41
CA GLY A 67 6.77 41.27 -45.12
C GLY A 67 8.13 40.58 -45.27
N PRO A 68 9.01 40.65 -44.25
CA PRO A 68 10.28 39.94 -44.29
C PRO A 68 10.05 38.44 -44.54
N PRO A 69 10.99 37.74 -45.19
CA PRO A 69 10.92 36.28 -45.35
C PRO A 69 10.64 35.64 -43.98
N GLY A 70 9.67 34.72 -43.93
CA GLY A 70 9.44 33.91 -42.73
C GLY A 70 10.71 33.15 -42.37
N PRO A 71 11.01 32.98 -41.06
CA PRO A 71 12.20 32.25 -40.64
C PRO A 71 12.14 30.79 -41.13
N ASP A 72 13.32 30.25 -41.39
CA ASP A 72 13.58 28.91 -41.88
C ASP A 72 12.95 27.84 -40.96
N ILE A 73 12.18 26.91 -41.52
CA ILE A 73 11.33 25.94 -40.81
C ILE A 73 12.08 24.66 -40.40
N GLN A 74 13.36 24.75 -40.06
CA GLN A 74 14.17 23.58 -39.65
C GLN A 74 14.35 23.39 -38.14
N ASN A 75 13.63 24.12 -37.29
CA ASN A 75 13.55 23.79 -35.85
C ASN A 75 12.15 24.13 -35.33
N PHE A 76 11.22 23.19 -35.46
CA PHE A 76 10.06 23.19 -34.58
C PHE A 76 10.62 22.86 -33.19
N LEU A 77 10.68 23.85 -32.29
CA LEU A 77 10.89 23.60 -30.88
C LEU A 77 9.68 22.77 -30.42
N ILE A 78 9.79 21.45 -30.49
CA ILE A 78 8.89 20.58 -29.75
C ILE A 78 9.18 20.92 -28.28
N SER A 79 8.26 21.63 -27.64
CA SER A 79 8.38 21.93 -26.22
C SER A 79 8.30 20.61 -25.48
N THR A 80 9.44 20.11 -25.02
CA THR A 80 9.51 18.92 -24.18
C THR A 80 8.79 19.19 -22.87
N GLY A 81 7.88 18.31 -22.47
CA GLY A 81 7.18 18.33 -21.19
C GLY A 81 8.07 17.88 -20.03
N GLU A 82 7.46 17.67 -18.87
CA GLU A 82 8.14 17.21 -17.63
C GLU A 82 8.35 15.68 -17.62
N GLY A 83 9.05 15.19 -16.60
CA GLY A 83 9.32 13.77 -16.40
C GLY A 83 10.40 13.19 -17.31
N ILE A 84 10.69 11.91 -17.15
CA ILE A 84 11.71 11.19 -17.93
C ILE A 84 11.26 9.76 -18.12
N LEU A 85 11.38 9.27 -19.36
CA LEU A 85 11.22 7.87 -19.74
C LEU A 85 12.47 7.45 -20.50
N SER A 86 12.91 6.22 -20.25
CA SER A 86 14.08 5.63 -20.89
C SER A 86 13.88 4.13 -21.04
N GLU A 87 14.37 3.57 -22.13
CA GLU A 87 14.36 2.13 -22.41
C GLU A 87 15.72 1.72 -22.97
N ILE A 88 16.25 0.59 -22.52
CA ILE A 88 17.41 -0.05 -23.16
C ILE A 88 16.85 -1.04 -24.18
N THR A 89 17.24 -0.86 -25.45
CA THR A 89 16.67 -1.59 -26.59
C THR A 89 17.59 -2.67 -27.13
N ASP A 90 18.91 -2.54 -26.92
CA ASP A 90 19.89 -3.52 -27.35
C ASP A 90 21.19 -3.37 -26.56
N VAL A 91 21.92 -4.48 -26.42
CA VAL A 91 23.27 -4.49 -25.85
C VAL A 91 24.14 -5.44 -26.67
N THR A 92 25.28 -4.95 -27.14
CA THR A 92 26.28 -5.76 -27.84
C THR A 92 27.59 -5.80 -27.08
N ILE A 93 28.25 -6.96 -27.07
CA ILE A 93 29.57 -7.15 -26.46
C ILE A 93 30.45 -7.88 -27.46
N GLY A 94 31.48 -7.19 -27.96
CA GLY A 94 32.44 -7.75 -28.91
C GLY A 94 33.51 -8.62 -28.26
N ASP A 95 34.46 -9.09 -29.08
CA ASP A 95 35.64 -9.85 -28.62
C ASP A 95 36.55 -9.05 -27.67
N ASP A 96 36.48 -7.71 -27.75
CA ASP A 96 37.15 -6.79 -26.84
C ASP A 96 36.49 -6.71 -25.45
N LYS A 97 35.33 -7.36 -25.29
CA LYS A 97 34.51 -7.38 -24.07
C LYS A 97 34.05 -6.00 -23.63
N ILE A 98 33.98 -5.03 -24.53
CA ILE A 98 33.47 -3.68 -24.22
C ILE A 98 31.98 -3.65 -24.56
N PRO A 99 31.08 -3.46 -23.57
CA PRO A 99 29.66 -3.32 -23.86
C PRO A 99 29.32 -2.03 -24.61
N VAL A 100 28.40 -2.14 -25.56
CA VAL A 100 27.73 -1.02 -26.24
C VAL A 100 26.24 -1.15 -26.01
N VAL A 101 25.64 -0.18 -25.33
CA VAL A 101 24.23 -0.16 -24.95
C VAL A 101 23.47 0.82 -25.83
N THR A 102 22.39 0.38 -26.47
CA THR A 102 21.47 1.23 -27.22
C THR A 102 20.25 1.56 -26.37
N PHE A 103 19.93 2.84 -26.19
CA PHE A 103 18.85 3.29 -25.33
C PHE A 103 18.10 4.49 -25.88
N THR A 104 16.88 4.69 -25.38
CA THR A 104 16.01 5.80 -25.75
C THR A 104 15.85 6.81 -24.62
N LEU A 105 15.54 8.06 -24.96
CA LEU A 105 15.20 9.12 -23.99
C LEU A 105 13.98 9.89 -24.46
N SER A 106 12.97 10.02 -23.60
CA SER A 106 11.78 10.83 -23.85
C SER A 106 11.24 11.49 -22.57
N ASP A 107 10.41 12.52 -22.71
CA ASP A 107 9.62 13.05 -21.58
C ASP A 107 8.46 12.12 -21.22
N ALA A 108 7.68 12.46 -20.17
CA ALA A 108 6.54 11.63 -19.76
C ALA A 108 5.42 11.51 -20.82
N ASN A 109 5.41 12.38 -21.83
CA ASN A 109 4.47 12.34 -22.95
C ASN A 109 5.02 11.60 -24.18
N GLY A 110 6.24 11.04 -24.11
CA GLY A 110 6.90 10.34 -25.20
C GLY A 110 7.60 11.25 -26.21
N THR A 111 7.80 12.53 -25.91
CA THR A 111 8.60 13.42 -26.76
C THR A 111 10.08 13.09 -26.61
N ALA A 112 10.74 12.77 -27.71
CA ALA A 112 12.18 12.48 -27.74
C ALA A 112 13.03 13.62 -27.13
N LEU A 113 14.02 13.25 -26.31
CA LEU A 113 14.93 14.17 -25.63
C LEU A 113 16.35 14.11 -26.18
N SER A 114 17.05 15.24 -26.19
CA SER A 114 18.50 15.32 -26.41
C SER A 114 19.31 15.06 -25.13
N LEU A 115 20.56 14.59 -25.27
CA LEU A 115 21.42 14.28 -24.12
C LEU A 115 21.74 15.49 -23.23
N ASP A 116 21.72 16.71 -23.77
CA ASP A 116 21.90 17.95 -23.00
C ASP A 116 20.67 18.34 -22.16
N GLN A 117 19.53 17.66 -22.37
CA GLN A 117 18.32 17.84 -21.57
C GLN A 117 18.23 16.91 -20.36
N VAL A 118 19.21 16.00 -20.20
CA VAL A 118 19.34 15.12 -19.03
C VAL A 118 20.58 15.51 -18.23
N GLU A 119 20.52 15.39 -16.91
CA GLU A 119 21.63 15.75 -16.02
C GLU A 119 22.69 14.65 -15.98
N SER A 120 22.27 13.39 -15.96
CA SER A 120 23.20 12.27 -15.99
C SER A 120 22.55 11.02 -16.57
N VAL A 121 23.36 10.25 -17.29
CA VAL A 121 23.07 8.87 -17.67
C VAL A 121 24.26 8.04 -17.20
N ARG A 122 24.02 6.99 -16.40
CA ARG A 122 25.07 6.10 -15.89
C ARG A 122 24.64 4.67 -16.05
N PHE A 123 25.54 3.79 -16.47
CA PHE A 123 25.24 2.38 -16.70
C PHE A 123 25.96 1.47 -15.72
N LEU A 124 25.32 0.33 -15.44
CA LEU A 124 25.92 -0.79 -14.74
C LEU A 124 25.55 -2.09 -15.44
N ILE A 125 26.35 -3.13 -15.21
CA ILE A 125 26.14 -4.44 -15.78
C ILE A 125 26.55 -5.52 -14.77
N ALA A 126 25.70 -6.52 -14.63
CA ALA A 126 25.96 -7.70 -13.83
C ALA A 126 25.65 -8.96 -14.64
N ARG A 127 26.21 -10.09 -14.22
CA ARG A 127 25.81 -11.41 -14.69
C ARG A 127 25.19 -12.23 -13.57
N ILE A 128 24.42 -13.24 -13.94
CA ILE A 128 23.99 -14.26 -12.99
C ILE A 128 25.08 -15.33 -12.90
N ALA A 129 25.70 -15.44 -11.72
CA ALA A 129 26.57 -16.55 -11.37
C ALA A 129 25.74 -17.73 -10.84
N THR A 130 26.17 -18.95 -11.15
CA THR A 130 25.60 -20.18 -10.60
C THR A 130 26.70 -20.90 -9.84
N ASP A 131 26.45 -21.23 -8.58
CA ASP A 131 27.34 -22.05 -7.79
C ASP A 131 27.29 -23.50 -8.30
N PRO A 132 28.43 -24.12 -8.65
CA PRO A 132 28.44 -25.43 -9.28
C PRO A 132 28.11 -26.59 -8.32
N GLU A 133 28.16 -26.37 -7.00
CA GLU A 133 27.90 -27.41 -5.99
C GLU A 133 26.43 -27.36 -5.53
N THR A 134 25.89 -26.17 -5.34
CA THR A 134 24.56 -25.93 -4.77
C THR A 134 23.51 -25.55 -5.81
N GLU A 135 23.91 -25.21 -7.04
CA GLU A 135 23.07 -24.64 -8.10
C GLU A 135 22.37 -23.32 -7.71
N LEU A 136 22.77 -22.72 -6.58
CA LEU A 136 22.29 -21.42 -6.16
C LEU A 136 22.81 -20.35 -7.11
N THR A 137 21.92 -19.42 -7.47
CA THR A 137 22.28 -18.31 -8.34
C THR A 137 22.42 -17.01 -7.55
N SER A 138 23.19 -16.07 -8.06
CA SER A 138 23.34 -14.71 -7.53
C SER A 138 23.75 -13.73 -8.63
N TYR A 139 23.42 -12.44 -8.48
CA TYR A 139 23.99 -11.41 -9.35
C TYR A 139 25.42 -11.09 -8.90
N VAL A 140 26.31 -10.91 -9.87
CA VAL A 140 27.68 -10.42 -9.66
C VAL A 140 27.89 -9.23 -10.58
N ASN A 141 28.14 -8.07 -9.98
CA ASN A 141 28.41 -6.83 -10.70
C ASN A 141 29.87 -6.83 -11.20
N TYR A 142 30.07 -6.42 -12.45
CA TYR A 142 31.40 -6.32 -13.05
C TYR A 142 32.21 -5.13 -12.54
N PHE A 143 31.56 -4.10 -12.04
CA PHE A 143 32.19 -2.88 -11.56
C PHE A 143 32.05 -2.79 -10.04
N THR A 144 33.20 -2.76 -9.37
CA THR A 144 33.28 -2.49 -7.94
C THR A 144 34.23 -1.33 -7.67
N THR A 145 34.00 -0.62 -6.57
CA THR A 145 34.88 0.43 -6.08
C THR A 145 35.34 0.10 -4.67
N GLU A 146 36.58 0.47 -4.35
CA GLU A 146 37.10 0.35 -2.99
C GLU A 146 36.51 1.46 -2.12
N VAL A 147 35.92 1.08 -1.00
CA VAL A 147 35.36 2.00 -0.01
C VAL A 147 36.09 1.78 1.30
N ALA A 148 36.74 2.83 1.81
CA ALA A 148 37.39 2.81 3.11
C ALA A 148 36.35 3.05 4.21
N GLY A 149 36.41 2.25 5.28
CA GLY A 149 35.60 2.49 6.47
C GLY A 149 36.08 3.73 7.21
N ALA A 150 35.14 4.51 7.73
CA ALA A 150 35.42 5.71 8.50
C ALA A 150 34.77 5.66 9.91
N GLU A 151 35.29 6.47 10.82
CA GLU A 151 34.63 6.67 12.12
C GLU A 151 33.25 7.31 11.91
N TYR A 152 32.28 6.91 12.74
CA TYR A 152 30.92 7.45 12.71
C TYR A 152 30.40 7.63 14.14
N VAL A 153 29.24 8.30 14.29
CA VAL A 153 28.65 8.59 15.61
C VAL A 153 27.37 7.81 15.78
N LEU A 154 27.36 6.81 16.65
CA LEU A 154 26.20 6.01 17.03
C LEU A 154 25.85 6.26 18.49
N ALA A 155 24.58 6.57 18.79
CA ALA A 155 24.13 6.85 20.16
C ALA A 155 24.98 7.89 20.92
N SER A 156 25.48 8.92 20.21
CA SER A 156 26.41 9.96 20.71
C SER A 156 27.83 9.49 21.04
N GLU A 157 28.21 8.27 20.65
CA GLU A 157 29.55 7.73 20.79
C GLU A 157 30.26 7.63 19.43
N THR A 158 31.55 7.94 19.40
CA THR A 158 32.38 7.71 18.20
C THR A 158 32.76 6.24 18.13
N VAL A 159 32.40 5.60 17.03
CA VAL A 159 32.62 4.17 16.77
C VAL A 159 33.59 4.00 15.61
N ALA A 160 34.55 3.09 15.76
CA ALA A 160 35.46 2.71 14.68
C ALA A 160 34.73 1.80 13.67
N PRO A 161 35.08 1.87 12.37
CA PRO A 161 34.43 1.02 11.37
C PRO A 161 34.73 -0.46 11.62
N ALA A 162 33.76 -1.33 11.35
CA ALA A 162 33.91 -2.77 11.44
C ALA A 162 34.99 -3.31 10.48
N LEU A 163 35.13 -2.70 9.31
CA LEU A 163 36.11 -3.04 8.28
C LEU A 163 36.93 -1.83 7.89
N ALA A 164 38.23 -2.01 7.68
CA ALA A 164 39.11 -0.94 7.19
C ALA A 164 38.77 -0.54 5.74
N THR A 165 38.45 -1.53 4.90
CA THR A 165 38.11 -1.35 3.48
C THR A 165 37.15 -2.46 3.03
N THR A 166 36.34 -2.18 2.02
CA THR A 166 35.48 -3.15 1.34
C THR A 166 35.39 -2.83 -0.16
N GLN A 167 34.98 -3.79 -0.98
CA GLN A 167 34.63 -3.57 -2.38
C GLN A 167 33.11 -3.47 -2.50
N GLN A 168 32.60 -2.42 -3.12
CA GLN A 168 31.17 -2.25 -3.31
C GLN A 168 30.81 -2.20 -4.81
N PRO A 169 29.78 -2.92 -5.26
CA PRO A 169 29.21 -2.75 -6.59
C PRO A 169 28.90 -1.28 -6.91
N THR A 170 29.17 -0.87 -8.13
CA THR A 170 28.98 0.51 -8.58
C THR A 170 28.57 0.55 -10.06
N PHE A 171 28.27 1.75 -10.54
CA PHE A 171 28.20 2.02 -11.97
C PHE A 171 29.59 1.93 -12.59
N GLU A 172 29.64 1.78 -13.91
CA GLU A 172 30.87 2.04 -14.65
C GLU A 172 31.42 3.44 -14.32
N ASN A 173 32.73 3.63 -14.46
CA ASN A 173 33.46 4.84 -14.04
C ASN A 173 33.04 6.15 -14.75
N GLY A 174 32.06 6.10 -15.66
CA GLY A 174 31.43 7.27 -16.28
C GLY A 174 32.27 7.92 -17.38
N GLU A 175 33.31 7.25 -17.85
CA GLU A 175 34.22 7.75 -18.90
C GLU A 175 33.90 7.19 -20.30
N GLY A 176 32.78 6.48 -20.44
CA GLY A 176 32.34 5.91 -21.72
C GLY A 176 31.95 6.97 -22.76
N GLN A 177 31.66 6.51 -23.97
CA GLN A 177 31.39 7.38 -25.12
C GLN A 177 29.95 7.27 -25.60
N TYR A 178 29.29 8.42 -25.74
CA TYR A 178 27.97 8.52 -26.34
C TYR A 178 28.05 8.75 -27.85
N ALA A 179 27.12 8.15 -28.60
CA ALA A 179 26.84 8.53 -29.97
C ALA A 179 25.33 8.63 -30.19
N GLU A 180 24.90 9.67 -30.90
CA GLU A 180 23.51 9.85 -31.30
C GLU A 180 23.23 9.06 -32.58
N LEU A 181 22.23 8.17 -32.53
CA LEU A 181 21.72 7.48 -33.71
C LEU A 181 20.59 8.29 -34.36
N ALA A 182 19.72 8.84 -33.52
CA ALA A 182 18.66 9.77 -33.85
C ALA A 182 18.25 10.54 -32.58
N LEU A 183 17.53 11.67 -32.73
CA LEU A 183 17.00 12.39 -31.57
C LEU A 183 16.16 11.43 -30.69
N GLY A 184 16.54 11.31 -29.42
CA GLY A 184 15.92 10.39 -28.46
C GLY A 184 16.42 8.95 -28.53
N THR A 185 17.45 8.63 -29.32
CA THR A 185 18.05 7.29 -29.42
C THR A 185 19.57 7.37 -29.51
N TYR A 186 20.25 6.75 -28.56
CA TYR A 186 21.69 6.87 -28.37
C TYR A 186 22.32 5.51 -28.15
N THR A 187 23.62 5.42 -28.46
CA THR A 187 24.47 4.35 -27.97
C THR A 187 25.42 4.88 -26.91
N TYR A 188 25.74 4.04 -25.92
CA TYR A 188 26.78 4.28 -24.95
C TYR A 188 27.78 3.12 -24.97
N THR A 189 29.03 3.42 -25.27
CA THR A 189 30.15 2.47 -25.26
C THR A 189 30.91 2.62 -23.96
N PHE A 190 31.02 1.54 -23.18
CA PHE A 190 31.71 1.53 -21.89
C PHE A 190 33.20 1.86 -22.08
N ALA A 191 33.81 2.53 -21.10
CA ALA A 191 35.24 2.88 -21.14
C ALA A 191 36.17 1.69 -20.91
N GLN A 192 35.69 0.69 -20.16
CA GLN A 192 36.49 -0.45 -19.72
C GLN A 192 35.86 -1.76 -20.20
N PRO A 193 36.68 -2.75 -20.60
CA PRO A 193 36.18 -4.08 -20.89
C PRO A 193 35.68 -4.77 -19.63
N LEU A 194 34.75 -5.71 -19.80
CA LEU A 194 34.34 -6.60 -18.72
C LEU A 194 35.52 -7.45 -18.24
N GLY A 195 35.50 -7.79 -16.96
CA GLY A 195 36.55 -8.54 -16.27
C GLY A 195 36.83 -9.93 -16.87
N ASN A 196 37.87 -10.58 -16.34
CA ASN A 196 38.27 -11.91 -16.80
C ASN A 196 37.21 -13.00 -16.54
N ASP A 197 36.27 -12.74 -15.65
CA ASP A 197 35.15 -13.61 -15.31
C ASP A 197 33.92 -13.40 -16.22
N TYR A 198 34.07 -12.64 -17.31
CA TYR A 198 33.09 -12.57 -18.39
C TYR A 198 32.85 -13.93 -19.04
N ASP A 199 31.60 -14.39 -19.04
CA ASP A 199 31.12 -15.59 -19.72
C ASP A 199 30.02 -15.22 -20.71
N PRO A 200 30.25 -15.26 -22.03
CA PRO A 200 29.25 -14.85 -23.01
C PRO A 200 27.99 -15.73 -23.03
N ASN A 201 28.00 -16.92 -22.40
CA ASN A 201 26.84 -17.80 -22.32
C ASN A 201 26.00 -17.57 -21.06
N ALA A 202 26.49 -16.79 -20.10
CA ALA A 202 25.73 -16.46 -18.90
C ALA A 202 24.69 -15.37 -19.21
N THR A 203 23.59 -15.39 -18.46
CA THR A 203 22.62 -14.30 -18.47
C THR A 203 23.24 -13.04 -17.88
N HIS A 204 23.16 -11.93 -18.61
CA HIS A 204 23.59 -10.61 -18.21
C HIS A 204 22.39 -9.68 -18.08
N THR A 205 22.50 -8.71 -17.17
CA THR A 205 21.54 -7.63 -17.03
C THR A 205 22.28 -6.31 -16.99
N VAL A 206 21.88 -5.39 -17.88
CA VAL A 206 22.30 -3.99 -17.87
C VAL A 206 21.17 -3.15 -17.32
N SER A 207 21.51 -2.15 -16.52
CA SER A 207 20.58 -1.10 -16.17
C SER A 207 21.25 0.27 -16.29
N ALA A 208 20.44 1.32 -16.41
CA ALA A 208 20.88 2.70 -16.39
C ALA A 208 20.24 3.46 -15.21
N GLU A 209 20.88 4.53 -14.75
CA GLU A 209 20.25 5.59 -13.95
C GLU A 209 20.24 6.85 -14.82
N VAL A 210 19.04 7.32 -15.18
CA VAL A 210 18.83 8.49 -16.03
C VAL A 210 18.14 9.57 -15.20
N ILE A 211 18.80 10.71 -15.00
CA ILE A 211 18.28 11.82 -14.17
C ILE A 211 17.99 13.03 -15.07
N ARG A 212 16.84 13.67 -14.88
CA ARG A 212 16.46 14.90 -15.57
C ARG A 212 15.99 15.98 -14.59
N GLY A 213 16.89 16.91 -14.26
CA GLY A 213 16.57 17.99 -13.32
C GLY A 213 16.62 17.48 -11.87
N PRO A 214 15.57 17.66 -11.05
CA PRO A 214 15.57 17.11 -9.69
C PRO A 214 15.91 15.60 -9.69
N ARG A 215 16.66 15.17 -8.67
CA ARG A 215 17.25 13.82 -8.60
C ARG A 215 16.21 12.68 -8.63
N ASP A 216 15.02 12.97 -8.14
CA ASP A 216 13.85 12.08 -8.11
C ASP A 216 13.09 12.02 -9.45
N VAL A 217 13.36 12.93 -10.38
CA VAL A 217 12.93 12.82 -11.78
C VAL A 217 13.93 11.93 -12.51
N ALA A 218 13.79 10.63 -12.27
CA ALA A 218 14.67 9.59 -12.79
C ALA A 218 13.93 8.41 -13.41
N ALA A 219 14.63 7.72 -14.33
CA ALA A 219 14.24 6.46 -14.96
C ALA A 219 15.37 5.43 -14.90
N ASP A 220 15.01 4.17 -14.61
CA ASP A 220 15.96 3.09 -14.37
C ASP A 220 15.73 1.89 -15.29
N PRO A 221 15.91 2.02 -16.62
CA PRO A 221 15.63 0.90 -17.54
C PRO A 221 16.50 -0.30 -17.20
N VAL A 222 15.94 -1.51 -17.38
CA VAL A 222 16.60 -2.79 -17.13
C VAL A 222 16.48 -3.65 -18.38
N TYR A 223 17.57 -4.28 -18.81
CA TYR A 223 17.62 -5.14 -19.99
C TYR A 223 18.44 -6.39 -19.72
N THR A 224 17.81 -7.56 -19.91
CA THR A 224 18.40 -8.88 -19.64
C THR A 224 18.61 -9.64 -20.95
N PHE A 225 19.79 -10.21 -21.15
CA PHE A 225 20.19 -10.84 -22.41
C PHE A 225 21.30 -11.88 -22.21
N VAL A 226 21.58 -12.66 -23.26
CA VAL A 226 22.74 -13.57 -23.34
C VAL A 226 23.66 -13.06 -24.45
N PRO A 227 24.91 -12.65 -24.16
CA PRO A 227 25.81 -12.09 -25.16
C PRO A 227 26.10 -13.00 -26.37
N ALA A 228 26.18 -14.32 -26.15
CA ALA A 228 26.35 -15.32 -27.22
C ALA A 228 25.08 -15.53 -28.08
N GLY A 229 23.97 -14.89 -27.72
CA GLY A 229 22.66 -15.05 -28.32
C GLY A 229 21.82 -16.16 -27.68
N GLY A 230 20.52 -16.13 -27.97
CA GLY A 230 19.53 -17.02 -27.36
C GLY A 230 18.77 -16.35 -26.20
N GLU A 231 17.72 -17.03 -25.75
CA GLU A 231 16.93 -16.57 -24.60
C GLU A 231 17.67 -16.85 -23.29
N PRO A 232 17.59 -15.95 -22.29
CA PRO A 232 18.08 -16.22 -20.94
C PRO A 232 17.49 -17.52 -20.38
N THR A 233 18.36 -18.48 -20.05
CA THR A 233 17.94 -19.78 -19.46
C THR A 233 18.07 -19.81 -17.94
N VAL A 234 18.90 -18.92 -17.38
CA VAL A 234 19.02 -18.70 -15.94
C VAL A 234 18.51 -17.29 -15.65
N THR A 235 17.44 -17.18 -14.88
CA THR A 235 16.79 -15.93 -14.50
C THR A 235 16.77 -15.77 -12.98
N ARG A 236 16.54 -14.52 -12.52
CA ARG A 236 16.43 -14.15 -11.10
C ARG A 236 15.37 -13.06 -10.89
N ASP A 237 14.23 -13.20 -11.54
CA ASP A 237 13.06 -12.33 -11.34
C ASP A 237 12.25 -12.81 -10.12
N ILE A 238 12.73 -12.52 -8.91
CA ILE A 238 12.15 -13.06 -7.67
C ILE A 238 11.03 -12.16 -7.12
N ALA A 239 11.23 -10.85 -7.17
CA ALA A 239 10.29 -9.84 -6.70
C ALA A 239 10.18 -8.72 -7.73
N THR A 240 8.96 -8.24 -7.99
CA THR A 240 8.69 -7.21 -8.98
C THR A 240 8.63 -5.83 -8.33
N THR A 241 8.97 -4.76 -9.06
CA THR A 241 8.77 -3.38 -8.58
C THR A 241 7.30 -3.13 -8.22
N ALA A 242 6.36 -3.70 -8.98
CA ALA A 242 4.93 -3.60 -8.71
C ALA A 242 4.55 -4.17 -7.33
N SER A 243 5.13 -5.30 -6.91
CA SER A 243 4.86 -5.86 -5.58
C SER A 243 5.33 -4.95 -4.45
N CYS A 244 6.46 -4.26 -4.61
CA CYS A 244 6.92 -3.26 -3.64
C CYS A 244 5.99 -2.04 -3.61
N ASN A 245 5.58 -1.57 -4.79
CA ASN A 245 4.73 -0.39 -4.96
C ASN A 245 3.29 -0.61 -4.46
N GLY A 246 2.88 -1.84 -4.18
CA GLY A 246 1.65 -2.13 -3.45
C GLY A 246 1.56 -1.39 -2.10
N CYS A 247 2.72 -1.18 -1.45
CA CYS A 247 2.83 -0.40 -0.21
C CYS A 247 3.58 0.93 -0.39
N HIS A 248 4.57 0.98 -1.29
CA HIS A 248 5.50 2.11 -1.42
C HIS A 248 5.05 3.22 -2.39
N ASP A 249 3.87 3.12 -3.01
CA ASP A 249 3.43 3.95 -4.15
C ASP A 249 4.41 3.90 -5.33
N GLN A 250 5.50 4.67 -5.25
CA GLN A 250 6.66 4.59 -6.11
C GLN A 250 7.89 4.38 -5.22
N LEU A 251 8.36 3.14 -5.13
CA LEU A 251 9.63 2.81 -4.50
C LEU A 251 10.72 3.75 -5.03
N SER A 252 11.44 4.37 -4.11
CA SER A 252 12.41 5.43 -4.39
C SER A 252 13.52 5.39 -3.34
N ALA A 253 14.76 5.23 -3.78
CA ALA A 253 15.94 5.18 -2.92
C ALA A 253 17.06 6.09 -3.44
N HIS A 254 18.09 6.30 -2.60
CA HIS A 254 19.30 7.07 -2.96
C HIS A 254 19.03 8.50 -3.46
N GLY A 255 18.14 9.21 -2.76
CA GLY A 255 17.70 10.55 -3.14
C GLY A 255 16.66 10.57 -4.25
N GLY A 256 15.93 9.46 -4.43
CA GLY A 256 14.81 9.33 -5.36
C GLY A 256 15.19 8.83 -6.75
N SER A 257 16.49 8.69 -7.06
CA SER A 257 16.94 8.36 -8.41
C SER A 257 16.83 6.87 -8.77
N ARG A 258 16.60 5.98 -7.79
CA ARG A 258 16.58 4.53 -8.00
C ARG A 258 15.25 3.94 -7.56
N LYS A 259 14.53 3.36 -8.50
CA LYS A 259 13.12 3.02 -8.39
C LYS A 259 12.81 1.59 -8.79
N GLU A 260 13.59 1.00 -9.68
CA GLU A 260 13.34 -0.34 -10.21
C GLU A 260 14.08 -1.42 -9.42
N VAL A 261 13.35 -2.43 -8.94
CA VAL A 261 13.93 -3.59 -8.23
C VAL A 261 14.98 -4.29 -9.09
N GLY A 262 14.74 -4.37 -10.40
CA GLY A 262 15.68 -4.96 -11.36
C GLY A 262 17.02 -4.22 -11.44
N GLN A 263 17.08 -2.92 -11.12
CA GLN A 263 18.33 -2.17 -10.98
C GLN A 263 18.96 -2.42 -9.60
N CYS A 264 18.16 -2.40 -8.53
CA CYS A 264 18.61 -2.57 -7.15
C CYS A 264 19.45 -3.85 -6.98
N VAL A 265 18.97 -4.98 -7.51
CA VAL A 265 19.62 -6.30 -7.38
C VAL A 265 20.97 -6.42 -8.09
N LEU A 266 21.31 -5.48 -8.98
CA LEU A 266 22.61 -5.44 -9.65
C LEU A 266 23.68 -4.74 -8.81
N CYS A 267 23.29 -3.89 -7.86
CA CYS A 267 24.18 -3.24 -6.91
C CYS A 267 24.17 -3.92 -5.53
N HIS A 268 22.98 -4.25 -5.05
CA HIS A 268 22.76 -4.92 -3.77
C HIS A 268 22.99 -6.43 -3.90
N THR A 269 24.21 -6.80 -4.29
CA THR A 269 24.67 -8.20 -4.37
C THR A 269 25.37 -8.61 -3.08
N SER A 270 25.74 -9.89 -2.97
CA SER A 270 26.57 -10.38 -1.85
C SER A 270 27.99 -9.78 -1.82
N GLN A 271 28.40 -9.03 -2.85
CA GLN A 271 29.65 -8.26 -2.83
C GLN A 271 29.53 -7.03 -1.93
N LEU A 272 28.32 -6.55 -1.63
CA LEU A 272 28.09 -5.30 -0.91
C LEU A 272 28.13 -5.51 0.60
N ILE A 273 29.03 -4.79 1.26
CA ILE A 273 29.15 -4.72 2.73
C ILE A 273 29.31 -3.26 3.13
N ASP A 274 28.56 -2.81 4.14
CA ASP A 274 28.76 -1.54 4.81
C ASP A 274 30.01 -1.65 5.71
N PRO A 275 31.11 -0.94 5.41
CA PRO A 275 32.35 -1.09 6.16
C PRO A 275 32.26 -0.53 7.58
N GLU A 276 31.35 0.40 7.85
CA GLU A 276 31.15 0.96 9.18
C GLU A 276 30.46 -0.01 10.13
N SER A 277 29.30 -0.55 9.74
CA SER A 277 28.52 -1.46 10.59
C SER A 277 28.94 -2.93 10.44
N GLY A 278 29.56 -3.30 9.31
CA GLY A 278 29.82 -4.69 8.94
C GLY A 278 28.59 -5.44 8.44
N ASN A 279 27.41 -4.80 8.43
CA ASN A 279 26.20 -5.38 7.87
C ASN A 279 26.32 -5.47 6.34
N THR A 280 25.71 -6.50 5.75
CA THR A 280 25.60 -6.60 4.29
C THR A 280 24.29 -5.99 3.81
N PRO A 281 24.33 -5.01 2.90
CA PRO A 281 23.17 -4.56 2.16
C PRO A 281 22.84 -5.45 0.95
N ASP A 282 23.24 -6.73 0.91
CA ASP A 282 22.74 -7.70 -0.08
C ASP A 282 21.21 -7.67 -0.10
N PHE A 283 20.59 -7.53 -1.27
CA PHE A 283 19.18 -7.21 -1.43
C PHE A 283 18.28 -8.14 -0.61
N LYS A 284 18.53 -9.45 -0.67
CA LYS A 284 17.73 -10.44 0.08
C LYS A 284 17.89 -10.33 1.60
N VAL A 285 19.07 -9.93 2.09
CA VAL A 285 19.33 -9.77 3.53
C VAL A 285 18.73 -8.46 4.01
N MET A 286 19.04 -7.38 3.31
CA MET A 286 18.61 -6.02 3.63
C MET A 286 17.08 -5.92 3.66
N ILE A 287 16.41 -6.36 2.60
CA ILE A 287 14.95 -6.22 2.49
C ILE A 287 14.24 -7.04 3.58
N HIS A 288 14.67 -8.28 3.85
CA HIS A 288 14.10 -9.07 4.94
C HIS A 288 14.34 -8.45 6.33
N LYS A 289 15.53 -7.91 6.58
CA LYS A 289 15.84 -7.26 7.86
C LYS A 289 15.07 -5.96 8.06
N ILE A 290 14.97 -5.11 7.03
CA ILE A 290 14.18 -3.86 7.08
C ILE A 290 12.72 -4.17 7.44
N HIS A 291 12.10 -5.12 6.73
CA HIS A 291 10.69 -5.44 6.97
C HIS A 291 10.48 -6.29 8.23
N SER A 292 11.47 -7.05 8.69
CA SER A 292 11.38 -7.68 10.02
C SER A 292 11.50 -6.65 11.13
N GLY A 293 12.40 -5.66 10.98
CA GLY A 293 12.52 -4.47 11.83
C GLY A 293 12.46 -4.78 13.32
N ALA A 294 11.46 -4.22 14.01
CA ALA A 294 11.24 -4.41 15.45
C ALA A 294 10.97 -5.87 15.87
N ASN A 295 10.63 -6.75 14.93
CA ASN A 295 10.42 -8.17 15.15
C ASN A 295 11.67 -9.03 14.97
N LEU A 296 12.81 -8.44 14.57
CA LEU A 296 14.08 -9.17 14.53
C LEU A 296 14.47 -9.63 15.94
N PRO A 297 14.83 -10.92 16.14
CA PRO A 297 15.33 -11.41 17.42
C PRO A 297 16.47 -10.56 17.98
N SER A 298 17.44 -10.18 17.15
CA SER A 298 18.55 -9.33 17.57
C SER A 298 18.11 -7.96 18.10
N VAL A 299 17.11 -7.34 17.46
CA VAL A 299 16.53 -6.04 17.87
C VAL A 299 15.77 -6.18 19.20
N GLN A 300 15.02 -7.27 19.37
CA GLN A 300 14.34 -7.57 20.64
C GLN A 300 15.33 -7.83 21.79
N ASP A 301 16.51 -8.37 21.48
CA ASP A 301 17.63 -8.52 22.41
C ASP A 301 18.44 -7.24 22.64
N GLY A 302 18.05 -6.12 22.00
CA GLY A 302 18.65 -4.80 22.19
C GLY A 302 19.80 -4.46 21.23
N ASN A 303 20.03 -5.27 20.20
CA ASN A 303 21.02 -5.00 19.16
C ASN A 303 20.34 -4.38 17.93
N PRO A 304 20.57 -3.08 17.65
CA PRO A 304 19.89 -2.42 16.54
C PRO A 304 20.40 -2.90 15.18
N TYR A 305 19.53 -2.90 14.18
CA TYR A 305 19.89 -3.08 12.78
C TYR A 305 19.88 -1.74 12.05
N TYR A 306 21.07 -1.32 11.60
CA TYR A 306 21.27 -0.05 10.90
C TYR A 306 22.31 -0.19 9.79
N ILE A 307 22.26 0.75 8.85
CA ILE A 307 23.28 0.97 7.82
C ILE A 307 23.84 2.39 7.99
N VAL A 308 25.16 2.55 7.89
CA VAL A 308 25.78 3.87 7.83
C VAL A 308 25.81 4.33 6.38
N GLY A 309 24.96 5.31 6.09
CA GLY A 309 24.74 5.83 4.76
C GLY A 309 25.60 7.04 4.40
N PHE A 310 25.09 7.83 3.46
CA PHE A 310 25.77 8.98 2.90
C PHE A 310 26.15 10.01 3.98
N ARG A 311 27.42 10.44 3.99
CA ARG A 311 27.98 11.39 4.99
C ARG A 311 27.90 10.87 6.42
N GLN A 312 28.12 9.57 6.61
CA GLN A 312 28.05 8.89 7.92
C GLN A 312 26.68 9.03 8.61
N SER A 313 25.60 9.23 7.85
CA SER A 313 24.24 9.27 8.41
C SER A 313 23.81 7.87 8.82
N ILE A 314 23.34 7.69 10.05
CA ILE A 314 22.80 6.40 10.49
C ILE A 314 21.36 6.29 9.99
N ILE A 315 21.09 5.19 9.31
CA ILE A 315 19.73 4.80 8.93
C ILE A 315 19.39 3.57 9.78
N ASP A 316 18.60 3.78 10.83
CA ASP A 316 18.22 2.74 11.79
C ASP A 316 16.86 2.14 11.41
N PHE A 317 16.85 0.85 11.12
CA PHE A 317 15.66 0.12 10.70
C PHE A 317 15.01 -0.66 11.86
N SER A 318 15.57 -0.59 13.06
CA SER A 318 15.09 -1.32 14.25
C SER A 318 13.68 -0.95 14.66
N HIS A 319 13.19 0.22 14.23
CA HIS A 319 11.85 0.71 14.54
C HIS A 319 10.82 0.40 13.46
N SER A 320 11.24 -0.14 12.31
CA SER A 320 10.33 -0.49 11.22
C SER A 320 9.33 -1.55 11.69
N VAL A 321 8.06 -1.35 11.38
CA VAL A 321 6.97 -2.27 11.74
C VAL A 321 6.29 -2.75 10.47
N TRP A 322 6.27 -4.06 10.26
CA TRP A 322 5.52 -4.67 9.16
C TRP A 322 4.02 -4.69 9.48
N PRO A 323 3.14 -4.19 8.59
CA PRO A 323 1.70 -4.13 8.83
C PRO A 323 0.99 -5.49 8.72
N GLN A 324 1.67 -6.52 8.22
CA GLN A 324 1.16 -7.89 8.11
C GLN A 324 1.93 -8.84 9.03
N ASP A 325 1.65 -10.14 8.93
CA ASP A 325 2.52 -11.18 9.46
C ASP A 325 3.71 -11.39 8.51
N THR A 326 4.94 -11.41 9.04
CA THR A 326 6.18 -11.52 8.24
C THR A 326 6.30 -12.84 7.48
N ARG A 327 5.50 -13.85 7.84
CA ARG A 327 5.43 -15.13 7.11
C ARG A 327 4.64 -15.03 5.81
N ASN A 328 3.98 -13.91 5.52
CA ASN A 328 3.30 -13.71 4.24
C ASN A 328 4.27 -13.42 3.09
N CYS A 329 4.99 -14.45 2.65
CA CYS A 329 6.02 -14.33 1.61
C CYS A 329 5.45 -13.86 0.25
N ALA A 330 4.21 -14.24 -0.06
CA ALA A 330 3.56 -13.99 -1.34
C ALA A 330 3.37 -12.49 -1.63
N THR A 331 3.36 -11.63 -0.60
CA THR A 331 3.29 -10.17 -0.75
C THR A 331 4.43 -9.63 -1.62
N CYS A 332 5.64 -10.19 -1.50
CA CYS A 332 6.82 -9.73 -2.23
C CYS A 332 7.27 -10.71 -3.33
N HIS A 333 7.13 -12.02 -3.10
CA HIS A 333 7.63 -13.06 -3.99
C HIS A 333 6.67 -13.32 -5.18
N THR A 334 6.59 -12.35 -6.09
CA THR A 334 5.61 -12.31 -7.19
C THR A 334 6.21 -12.45 -8.59
N GLY A 335 7.54 -12.41 -8.70
CA GLY A 335 8.23 -12.50 -10.00
C GLY A 335 8.16 -13.91 -10.60
N ALA A 336 8.62 -14.07 -11.85
CA ALA A 336 8.61 -15.37 -12.53
C ALA A 336 9.43 -16.46 -11.81
N ASP A 337 10.45 -16.05 -11.06
CA ASP A 337 11.28 -16.88 -10.19
C ASP A 337 10.90 -16.71 -8.71
N GLY A 338 9.66 -16.28 -8.42
CA GLY A 338 9.17 -16.00 -7.08
C GLY A 338 9.40 -17.15 -6.11
N ASP A 339 9.06 -18.38 -6.52
CA ASP A 339 9.17 -19.61 -5.70
C ASP A 339 10.61 -19.97 -5.28
N ARG A 340 11.64 -19.23 -5.68
CA ARG A 340 13.02 -19.46 -5.23
C ARG A 340 13.20 -19.30 -3.71
N TYR A 341 12.33 -18.56 -3.02
CA TYR A 341 12.39 -18.46 -1.55
C TYR A 341 12.15 -19.81 -0.85
N ILE A 342 11.35 -20.70 -1.47
CA ILE A 342 11.11 -22.07 -0.97
C ILE A 342 11.95 -23.12 -1.68
N THR A 343 12.22 -22.97 -2.99
CA THR A 343 12.91 -23.99 -3.79
C THR A 343 14.43 -23.87 -3.77
N ALA A 344 14.98 -22.74 -3.34
CA ALA A 344 16.42 -22.49 -3.30
C ALA A 344 16.82 -21.75 -1.99
N PRO A 345 16.57 -22.35 -0.81
CA PRO A 345 16.89 -21.74 0.48
C PRO A 345 18.39 -21.47 0.60
N GLN A 346 18.73 -20.32 1.17
CA GLN A 346 20.12 -19.88 1.37
C GLN A 346 20.27 -19.40 2.81
N ALA A 347 21.35 -19.78 3.47
CA ALA A 347 21.67 -19.40 4.85
C ALA A 347 21.47 -17.90 5.07
N SER A 348 22.05 -17.07 4.21
CA SER A 348 21.97 -15.61 4.28
C SER A 348 20.54 -15.05 4.18
N ALA A 349 19.65 -15.69 3.41
CA ALA A 349 18.26 -15.26 3.31
C ALA A 349 17.46 -15.65 4.56
N CYS A 350 17.67 -16.87 5.07
CA CYS A 350 16.96 -17.40 6.24
C CYS A 350 17.37 -16.66 7.52
N THR A 351 18.67 -16.44 7.72
CA THR A 351 19.20 -15.72 8.90
C THR A 351 19.01 -14.21 8.82
N ALA A 352 18.42 -13.69 7.73
CA ALA A 352 18.01 -12.30 7.69
C ALA A 352 16.86 -12.04 8.67
N CYS A 353 15.86 -12.93 8.73
CA CYS A 353 14.76 -12.87 9.69
C CYS A 353 15.07 -13.68 10.96
N HIS A 354 15.67 -14.86 10.82
CA HIS A 354 16.09 -15.72 11.93
C HIS A 354 17.51 -15.37 12.40
N ASP A 355 17.72 -14.11 12.76
CA ASP A 355 19.07 -13.56 12.94
C ASP A 355 19.75 -13.89 14.27
N ASN A 356 19.06 -14.63 15.12
CA ASN A 356 19.65 -15.32 16.27
C ASN A 356 20.16 -16.74 15.94
N VAL A 357 19.95 -17.23 14.71
CA VAL A 357 20.44 -18.53 14.26
C VAL A 357 21.80 -18.37 13.60
N ASP A 358 22.79 -19.11 14.11
CA ASP A 358 24.13 -19.17 13.52
C ASP A 358 24.35 -20.54 12.88
N LEU A 359 24.32 -20.60 11.56
CA LEU A 359 24.51 -21.83 10.79
C LEU A 359 25.99 -22.25 10.71
N ILE A 360 26.94 -21.37 11.03
CA ILE A 360 28.37 -21.72 11.08
C ILE A 360 28.65 -22.48 12.37
N THR A 361 28.25 -21.96 13.53
CA THR A 361 28.49 -22.61 14.83
C THR A 361 27.44 -23.68 15.15
N GLY A 362 26.24 -23.56 14.57
CA GLY A 362 25.07 -24.36 14.90
C GLY A 362 24.26 -23.83 16.09
N GLU A 363 24.60 -22.66 16.62
CA GLU A 363 23.84 -22.03 17.70
C GLU A 363 22.41 -21.71 17.25
N ASN A 364 21.44 -22.03 18.11
CA ASN A 364 20.00 -21.91 17.86
C ASN A 364 19.47 -22.64 16.61
N HIS A 365 20.28 -23.48 15.97
CA HIS A 365 19.83 -24.38 14.92
C HIS A 365 19.77 -25.83 15.45
N PRO A 366 18.58 -26.46 15.59
CA PRO A 366 18.45 -27.79 16.22
C PRO A 366 19.29 -28.89 15.56
N ALA A 367 19.58 -28.75 14.27
CA ALA A 367 20.38 -29.71 13.54
C ALA A 367 21.91 -29.46 13.67
N GLY A 368 22.32 -28.36 14.33
CA GLY A 368 23.70 -27.88 14.43
C GLY A 368 24.19 -27.18 13.16
N SER A 369 25.51 -27.01 13.03
CA SER A 369 26.15 -26.30 11.91
C SER A 369 25.77 -26.87 10.53
N ARG A 370 25.51 -26.01 9.54
CA ARG A 370 25.08 -26.39 8.18
C ARG A 370 25.65 -25.46 7.12
N THR A 371 25.76 -26.02 5.92
CA THR A 371 26.09 -25.35 4.66
C THR A 371 24.89 -25.42 3.71
N ASP A 372 24.85 -24.52 2.72
CA ASP A 372 23.70 -24.38 1.81
C ASP A 372 23.37 -25.65 1.00
N ASP A 373 24.34 -26.54 0.75
CA ASP A 373 24.16 -27.82 0.04
C ASP A 373 23.22 -28.82 0.76
N ARG A 374 22.79 -28.51 2.00
CA ARG A 374 21.98 -29.41 2.83
C ARG A 374 20.61 -28.86 3.22
N CYS A 375 20.29 -27.60 2.93
CA CYS A 375 19.04 -26.99 3.40
C CYS A 375 17.80 -27.78 2.96
N LEU A 376 17.68 -28.09 1.68
CA LEU A 376 16.54 -28.84 1.10
C LEU A 376 16.40 -30.28 1.60
N SER A 377 17.43 -30.85 2.25
CA SER A 377 17.31 -32.18 2.84
C SER A 377 16.48 -32.23 4.13
N CYS A 378 16.21 -31.06 4.72
CA CYS A 378 15.40 -30.91 5.94
C CYS A 378 14.25 -29.90 5.75
N HIS A 379 14.50 -28.84 4.99
CA HIS A 379 13.52 -27.80 4.66
C HIS A 379 13.03 -28.02 3.23
N ASP A 380 12.13 -28.99 3.05
CA ASP A 380 11.47 -29.23 1.76
C ASP A 380 10.66 -27.98 1.34
N PRO A 381 10.53 -27.67 0.04
CA PRO A 381 9.66 -26.58 -0.41
C PRO A 381 8.19 -26.80 -0.02
N SER A 382 7.78 -28.06 0.16
CA SER A 382 6.43 -28.48 0.52
C SER A 382 6.44 -29.43 1.72
N GLY A 383 5.36 -29.44 2.49
CA GLY A 383 5.26 -30.33 3.65
C GLY A 383 3.88 -30.28 4.28
N GLU A 384 3.78 -30.90 5.45
CA GLU A 384 2.58 -30.82 6.28
C GLU A 384 2.50 -29.43 6.95
N GLU A 385 1.30 -29.03 7.36
CA GLU A 385 1.12 -27.77 8.08
C GLU A 385 1.95 -27.75 9.36
N PHE A 386 2.71 -26.66 9.57
CA PHE A 386 3.55 -26.43 10.76
C PHE A 386 4.70 -27.44 10.96
N ASP A 387 5.13 -28.13 9.91
CA ASP A 387 6.35 -28.93 9.94
C ASP A 387 7.61 -28.09 9.63
N ALA A 388 8.75 -28.75 9.41
CA ALA A 388 10.03 -28.09 9.12
C ALA A 388 10.19 -27.67 7.64
N SER A 389 9.25 -28.00 6.75
CA SER A 389 9.25 -27.51 5.37
C SER A 389 9.12 -25.99 5.36
N VAL A 390 9.62 -25.34 4.30
CA VAL A 390 9.53 -23.88 4.22
C VAL A 390 8.06 -23.44 4.14
N ALA A 391 7.23 -24.11 3.34
CA ALA A 391 5.81 -23.80 3.27
C ALA A 391 5.06 -24.09 4.58
N GLY A 392 5.35 -25.21 5.24
CA GLY A 392 4.72 -25.62 6.50
C GLY A 392 5.04 -24.68 7.65
N ALA A 393 6.33 -24.34 7.84
CA ALA A 393 6.78 -23.47 8.92
C ALA A 393 6.28 -22.01 8.79
N HIS A 394 6.08 -21.54 7.56
CA HIS A 394 5.59 -20.19 7.28
C HIS A 394 4.07 -20.13 7.04
N LEU A 395 3.33 -21.23 7.28
CA LEU A 395 1.88 -21.20 7.20
C LEU A 395 1.30 -20.29 8.30
N LEU A 396 0.48 -19.33 7.88
CA LEU A 396 -0.31 -18.51 8.80
C LEU A 396 -1.37 -19.38 9.46
N PRO A 397 -1.48 -19.44 10.80
CA PRO A 397 -2.43 -20.32 11.48
C PRO A 397 -3.86 -20.16 10.97
N ILE A 398 -4.31 -18.92 10.73
CA ILE A 398 -5.66 -18.61 10.22
C ILE A 398 -5.95 -19.15 8.81
N ASN A 399 -4.91 -19.53 8.05
CA ASN A 399 -5.00 -20.10 6.71
C ASN A 399 -4.87 -21.63 6.70
N SER A 400 -4.74 -22.26 7.87
CA SER A 400 -4.74 -23.73 8.00
C SER A 400 -6.04 -24.33 7.47
N THR A 401 -5.91 -25.44 6.75
CA THR A 401 -7.01 -26.30 6.30
C THR A 401 -7.75 -26.99 7.45
N GLN A 402 -7.17 -27.01 8.65
CA GLN A 402 -7.80 -27.53 9.86
C GLN A 402 -8.82 -26.55 10.46
N ILE A 403 -8.83 -25.29 10.02
CA ILE A 403 -9.73 -24.26 10.53
C ILE A 403 -11.07 -24.30 9.82
N THR A 404 -12.14 -24.31 10.61
CA THR A 404 -13.50 -24.07 10.14
C THR A 404 -13.82 -22.58 10.27
N ARG A 405 -13.85 -21.82 9.17
CA ARG A 405 -14.20 -20.39 9.21
C ARG A 405 -15.67 -20.20 9.59
N ILE A 406 -15.97 -19.07 10.22
CA ILE A 406 -17.32 -18.70 10.68
C ILE A 406 -17.82 -17.44 9.97
N ASN A 407 -19.12 -17.40 9.71
CA ASN A 407 -19.82 -16.31 9.04
C ASN A 407 -21.02 -15.87 9.89
N PHE A 408 -21.26 -14.56 9.91
CA PHE A 408 -22.43 -13.96 10.55
C PHE A 408 -23.33 -13.29 9.52
N THR A 409 -24.64 -13.45 9.68
CA THR A 409 -25.65 -12.73 8.90
C THR A 409 -26.67 -12.12 9.84
N ILE A 410 -26.96 -10.83 9.67
CA ILE A 410 -28.13 -10.20 10.31
C ILE A 410 -29.29 -10.31 9.33
N VAL A 411 -30.34 -11.01 9.71
CA VAL A 411 -31.50 -11.30 8.86
C VAL A 411 -32.50 -10.15 8.92
N SER A 412 -32.84 -9.68 10.12
CA SER A 412 -33.74 -8.55 10.33
C SER A 412 -33.48 -7.85 11.65
N VAL A 413 -33.94 -6.59 11.71
CA VAL A 413 -34.03 -5.82 12.95
C VAL A 413 -35.46 -5.29 13.05
N GLU A 414 -36.15 -5.65 14.12
CA GLU A 414 -37.54 -5.32 14.40
C GLU A 414 -37.65 -4.48 15.68
N ASP A 415 -38.82 -3.89 15.92
CA ASP A 415 -39.10 -3.03 17.09
C ASP A 415 -38.13 -1.84 17.26
N ALA A 416 -37.57 -1.34 16.16
CA ALA A 416 -36.64 -0.22 16.13
C ALA A 416 -37.37 1.13 16.18
N SER A 417 -38.12 1.39 17.25
CA SER A 417 -38.78 2.69 17.50
C SER A 417 -38.17 3.41 18.70
N PRO A 418 -38.18 4.76 18.74
CA PRO A 418 -37.69 5.51 19.90
C PRO A 418 -38.39 5.08 21.21
N GLY A 419 -37.62 4.96 22.30
CA GLY A 419 -38.13 4.48 23.58
C GLY A 419 -38.42 2.97 23.64
N GLN A 420 -38.08 2.20 22.60
CA GLN A 420 -38.18 0.75 22.57
C GLN A 420 -36.79 0.13 22.41
N ALA A 421 -36.63 -1.07 22.95
CA ALA A 421 -35.46 -1.88 22.64
C ALA A 421 -35.69 -2.60 21.30
N MET A 422 -34.63 -3.01 20.59
CA MET A 422 -34.77 -3.72 19.30
C MET A 422 -34.80 -5.25 19.46
N ASN A 423 -35.38 -5.92 18.47
CA ASN A 423 -35.28 -7.35 18.23
C ASN A 423 -34.32 -7.60 17.05
N VAL A 424 -33.24 -8.34 17.26
CA VAL A 424 -32.24 -8.63 16.23
C VAL A 424 -32.28 -10.11 15.89
N THR A 425 -32.64 -10.42 14.65
CA THR A 425 -32.65 -11.79 14.13
C THR A 425 -31.38 -12.01 13.32
N PHE A 426 -30.62 -13.05 13.64
CA PHE A 426 -29.32 -13.34 13.01
C PHE A 426 -29.11 -14.83 12.78
N LYS A 427 -28.09 -15.15 12.00
CA LYS A 427 -27.62 -16.52 11.75
C LYS A 427 -26.10 -16.59 11.88
N ILE A 428 -25.63 -17.72 12.41
CA ILE A 428 -24.22 -18.08 12.47
C ILE A 428 -24.02 -19.34 11.63
N THR A 429 -23.08 -19.31 10.69
CA THR A 429 -22.72 -20.49 9.90
C THR A 429 -21.23 -20.71 9.85
N THR A 430 -20.83 -21.93 9.52
CA THR A 430 -19.48 -22.21 9.01
C THR A 430 -19.37 -21.78 7.54
N ALA A 431 -18.15 -21.80 6.99
CA ALA A 431 -17.92 -21.62 5.55
C ALA A 431 -18.59 -22.71 4.69
N ASP A 432 -18.87 -23.89 5.25
CA ASP A 432 -19.59 -24.98 4.60
C ASP A 432 -21.11 -24.93 4.85
N ASP A 433 -21.63 -23.75 5.24
CA ASP A 433 -23.04 -23.47 5.53
C ASP A 433 -23.66 -24.33 6.66
N VAL A 434 -22.84 -24.93 7.53
CA VAL A 434 -23.32 -25.60 8.74
C VAL A 434 -23.78 -24.54 9.74
N THR A 435 -25.01 -24.63 10.23
CA THR A 435 -25.54 -23.67 11.21
C THR A 435 -24.94 -23.93 12.60
N LEU A 436 -24.52 -22.86 13.26
CA LEU A 436 -23.99 -22.86 14.63
C LEU A 436 -24.97 -22.15 15.57
N THR A 437 -25.00 -22.58 16.83
CA THR A 437 -25.76 -21.93 17.90
C THR A 437 -24.91 -20.84 18.57
N PRO A 438 -25.52 -19.86 19.28
CA PRO A 438 -24.77 -18.93 20.11
C PRO A 438 -23.86 -19.60 21.15
N ALA A 439 -24.22 -20.80 21.63
CA ALA A 439 -23.46 -21.53 22.63
C ALA A 439 -22.21 -22.23 22.06
N ASP A 440 -22.12 -22.38 20.74
CA ASP A 440 -20.93 -22.89 20.06
C ASP A 440 -19.82 -21.81 19.92
N MET A 441 -20.15 -20.56 20.25
CA MET A 441 -19.24 -19.41 20.19
C MET A 441 -18.46 -19.25 21.49
N ASP A 442 -17.21 -18.77 21.44
CA ASP A 442 -16.49 -18.34 22.66
C ASP A 442 -16.88 -16.92 23.07
N TYR A 443 -17.23 -16.10 22.09
CA TYR A 443 -17.75 -14.77 22.29
C TYR A 443 -18.67 -14.40 21.13
N LEU A 444 -19.82 -13.82 21.45
CA LEU A 444 -20.76 -13.27 20.49
C LEU A 444 -21.42 -12.03 21.11
N ALA A 445 -21.44 -10.94 20.36
CA ALA A 445 -22.05 -9.70 20.78
C ALA A 445 -22.73 -8.98 19.61
N VAL A 446 -23.73 -8.18 19.96
CA VAL A 446 -24.39 -7.25 19.05
C VAL A 446 -24.05 -5.82 19.47
N THR A 447 -23.75 -4.99 18.48
CA THR A 447 -23.50 -3.56 18.67
C THR A 447 -24.58 -2.77 17.95
N VAL A 448 -25.17 -1.80 18.63
CA VAL A 448 -26.07 -0.81 18.03
C VAL A 448 -25.42 0.55 18.15
N ALA A 449 -25.37 1.30 17.04
CA ALA A 449 -24.87 2.66 17.04
C ALA A 449 -25.74 3.59 16.18
N GLY A 450 -25.90 4.82 16.61
CA GLY A 450 -26.69 5.80 15.86
C GLY A 450 -26.65 7.21 16.43
N PRO A 451 -27.17 8.19 15.67
CA PRO A 451 -27.60 8.06 14.27
C PRO A 451 -26.43 7.83 13.29
N THR A 452 -26.68 7.30 12.09
CA THR A 452 -25.67 7.02 11.04
C THR A 452 -25.00 8.28 10.48
N THR A 453 -25.47 9.48 10.86
CA THR A 453 -24.77 10.73 10.57
C THR A 453 -23.37 10.73 11.16
N ASP A 454 -23.16 10.28 12.40
CA ASP A 454 -21.81 10.09 12.95
C ASP A 454 -21.68 9.22 14.22
N TYR A 455 -22.65 8.37 14.51
CA TYR A 455 -22.64 7.41 15.62
C TYR A 455 -22.35 8.01 16.99
N LEU A 456 -23.16 8.99 17.40
CA LEU A 456 -23.04 9.66 18.69
C LEU A 456 -23.43 8.78 19.89
N ASN A 457 -24.23 7.75 19.66
CA ASN A 457 -24.61 6.75 20.67
C ASN A 457 -24.15 5.36 20.22
N ARG A 458 -23.63 4.58 21.16
CA ARG A 458 -23.23 3.19 20.96
C ARG A 458 -23.54 2.35 22.18
N VAL A 459 -24.05 1.15 21.95
CA VAL A 459 -24.08 0.07 22.95
C VAL A 459 -23.59 -1.22 22.32
N THR A 460 -22.88 -2.04 23.10
CA THR A 460 -22.54 -3.42 22.74
C THR A 460 -23.07 -4.33 23.83
N GLU A 461 -23.94 -5.27 23.47
CA GLU A 461 -24.48 -6.28 24.39
C GLU A 461 -23.90 -7.65 24.04
N THR A 462 -23.38 -8.33 25.06
CA THR A 462 -22.86 -9.70 24.90
C THR A 462 -24.03 -10.67 24.88
N ILE A 463 -24.16 -11.42 23.79
CA ILE A 463 -25.15 -12.49 23.60
C ILE A 463 -24.63 -13.78 24.24
N TYR A 464 -23.35 -14.07 24.05
CA TYR A 464 -22.71 -15.25 24.63
C TYR A 464 -21.23 -15.01 24.91
N ARG A 465 -20.71 -15.64 25.98
CA ARG A 465 -19.28 -15.63 26.32
C ARG A 465 -18.93 -16.88 27.12
N THR A 466 -17.79 -17.50 26.80
CA THR A 466 -17.25 -18.65 27.54
C THR A 466 -16.35 -18.19 28.70
N PRO A 467 -16.43 -18.81 29.90
CA PRO A 467 -17.47 -19.75 30.32
C PRO A 467 -18.82 -19.05 30.44
N ALA A 468 -19.90 -19.76 30.08
CA ALA A 468 -21.25 -19.19 30.15
C ALA A 468 -21.60 -18.75 31.57
N ASP A 469 -21.83 -17.46 31.75
CA ASP A 469 -22.28 -16.86 33.01
C ASP A 469 -23.66 -16.22 32.81
N ASN A 470 -24.71 -17.02 33.03
CA ASN A 470 -26.11 -16.66 32.86
C ASN A 470 -26.38 -15.90 31.54
N PRO A 471 -26.13 -16.53 30.37
CA PRO A 471 -26.30 -15.87 29.07
C PRO A 471 -27.74 -15.39 28.91
N PRO A 472 -27.96 -14.22 28.26
CA PRO A 472 -29.30 -13.72 28.04
C PRO A 472 -30.11 -14.67 27.15
N ALA A 473 -31.44 -14.59 27.25
CA ALA A 473 -32.32 -15.42 26.45
C ALA A 473 -32.22 -15.08 24.96
N VAL A 474 -32.16 -16.12 24.13
CA VAL A 474 -32.17 -16.04 22.66
C VAL A 474 -33.22 -17.03 22.17
N GLU A 475 -34.13 -16.58 21.31
CA GLU A 475 -35.16 -17.44 20.74
C GLU A 475 -34.66 -18.10 19.45
N GLU A 476 -34.81 -19.42 19.33
CA GLU A 476 -34.39 -20.18 18.16
C GLU A 476 -35.55 -20.30 17.15
N GLY A 477 -35.28 -19.94 15.89
CA GLY A 477 -36.20 -20.07 14.76
C GLY A 477 -36.05 -21.41 14.03
N GLU A 478 -37.05 -21.79 13.23
CA GLU A 478 -37.10 -23.08 12.53
C GLU A 478 -36.08 -23.22 11.38
N ASP A 479 -35.51 -22.12 10.90
CA ASP A 479 -34.55 -22.03 9.78
C ASP A 479 -33.08 -21.86 10.23
N GLY A 480 -32.83 -22.07 11.52
CA GLY A 480 -31.52 -21.88 12.13
C GLY A 480 -31.16 -20.42 12.38
N THR A 481 -32.18 -19.54 12.44
CA THR A 481 -32.01 -18.17 12.92
C THR A 481 -32.17 -18.08 14.43
N TYR A 482 -31.62 -17.03 15.00
CA TYR A 482 -31.65 -16.72 16.42
C TYR A 482 -32.12 -15.28 16.60
N GLN A 483 -33.13 -15.06 17.43
CA GLN A 483 -33.65 -13.74 17.76
C GLN A 483 -33.18 -13.33 19.16
N TYR A 484 -32.52 -12.18 19.22
CA TYR A 484 -32.05 -11.57 20.46
C TYR A 484 -32.75 -10.23 20.72
N ARG A 485 -33.40 -10.15 21.87
CA ARG A 485 -34.04 -8.94 22.38
C ARG A 485 -33.01 -8.13 23.16
N LEU A 486 -32.67 -6.92 22.68
CA LEU A 486 -31.77 -6.02 23.42
C LEU A 486 -32.36 -5.64 24.77
N ASN A 487 -31.49 -5.47 25.77
CA ASN A 487 -31.84 -4.79 27.02
C ASN A 487 -31.83 -3.26 26.83
N TYR A 488 -30.92 -2.77 25.99
CA TYR A 488 -30.81 -1.37 25.63
C TYR A 488 -32.09 -0.90 24.93
N THR A 489 -32.68 0.12 25.53
CA THR A 489 -33.81 0.85 24.97
C THR A 489 -33.31 2.10 24.27
N LEU A 490 -33.76 2.33 23.03
CA LEU A 490 -33.44 3.56 22.31
C LEU A 490 -33.89 4.79 23.11
N PRO A 491 -33.12 5.89 23.08
CA PRO A 491 -33.56 7.16 23.64
C PRO A 491 -34.93 7.55 23.10
N ALA A 492 -35.77 8.16 23.95
CA ALA A 492 -37.13 8.54 23.55
C ALA A 492 -37.14 9.63 22.46
N ASP A 493 -36.07 10.39 22.36
CA ASP A 493 -35.81 11.44 21.35
C ASP A 493 -34.91 10.95 20.21
N ALA A 494 -34.60 9.65 20.15
CA ALA A 494 -33.83 9.08 19.05
C ALA A 494 -34.54 9.30 17.70
N SER A 495 -33.76 9.60 16.67
CA SER A 495 -34.28 9.83 15.32
C SER A 495 -33.24 9.44 14.26
N GLY A 496 -33.69 9.37 13.01
CA GLY A 496 -32.84 9.01 11.87
C GLY A 496 -32.61 7.51 11.74
N THR A 497 -31.47 7.14 11.16
CA THR A 497 -31.10 5.73 10.92
C THR A 497 -30.07 5.28 11.96
N TYR A 498 -30.19 4.04 12.42
CA TYR A 498 -29.25 3.37 13.32
C TYR A 498 -28.61 2.18 12.60
N ALA A 499 -27.38 1.84 12.97
CA ALA A 499 -26.66 0.67 12.50
C ALA A 499 -26.67 -0.42 13.59
N VAL A 500 -26.88 -1.66 13.17
CA VAL A 500 -26.79 -2.85 14.02
C VAL A 500 -25.75 -3.78 13.41
N ALA A 501 -24.83 -4.27 14.24
CA ALA A 501 -23.69 -5.07 13.80
C ALA A 501 -23.42 -6.25 14.74
N LEU A 502 -22.79 -7.30 14.22
CA LEU A 502 -22.36 -8.46 15.02
C LEU A 502 -20.85 -8.58 15.08
N GLU A 503 -20.35 -9.02 16.22
CA GLU A 503 -18.97 -9.48 16.40
C GLU A 503 -18.94 -10.80 17.16
N GLY A 504 -18.01 -11.67 16.83
CA GLY A 504 -17.85 -12.93 17.55
C GLY A 504 -16.68 -13.78 17.05
N TYR A 505 -16.23 -14.71 17.88
CA TYR A 505 -15.18 -15.65 17.54
C TYR A 505 -15.31 -16.98 18.28
N VAL A 506 -14.62 -17.98 17.75
CA VAL A 506 -14.31 -19.26 18.40
C VAL A 506 -12.80 -19.43 18.45
N ASN A 507 -12.28 -20.02 19.52
CA ASN A 507 -10.89 -20.46 19.57
C ASN A 507 -10.83 -21.94 19.19
N GLN A 508 -10.18 -22.26 18.08
CA GLN A 508 -10.05 -23.61 17.58
C GLN A 508 -8.66 -24.16 17.91
N THR A 509 -8.62 -25.31 18.57
CA THR A 509 -7.39 -26.09 18.69
C THR A 509 -7.18 -26.84 17.38
N ILE A 510 -6.08 -26.53 16.70
CA ILE A 510 -5.61 -27.30 15.54
C ILE A 510 -4.40 -28.13 15.95
N ARG A 511 -4.08 -29.19 15.18
CA ARG A 511 -2.92 -30.03 15.49
C ARG A 511 -1.63 -29.22 15.33
N ASP A 512 -0.61 -29.63 16.07
CA ASP A 512 0.77 -29.12 15.97
C ASP A 512 0.98 -27.66 16.44
N LEU A 513 -0.09 -26.95 16.84
CA LEU A 513 -0.02 -25.69 17.58
C LEU A 513 -0.37 -25.88 19.06
N VAL A 514 0.37 -25.17 19.92
CA VAL A 514 0.10 -25.16 21.37
C VAL A 514 -1.08 -24.25 21.69
N ASP A 515 -1.09 -23.05 21.10
CA ASP A 515 -2.11 -22.04 21.35
C ASP A 515 -3.29 -22.20 20.38
N PRO A 516 -4.54 -22.12 20.87
CA PRO A 516 -5.72 -22.09 19.99
C PRO A 516 -5.68 -20.92 19.02
N VAL A 517 -6.15 -21.16 17.80
CA VAL A 517 -6.32 -20.10 16.79
C VAL A 517 -7.67 -19.44 16.99
N ARG A 518 -7.68 -18.11 17.16
CA ARG A 518 -8.92 -17.35 17.21
C ARG A 518 -9.47 -17.12 15.81
N VAL A 519 -10.64 -17.69 15.55
CA VAL A 519 -11.36 -17.60 14.29
C VAL A 519 -12.58 -16.71 14.49
N ALA A 520 -12.53 -15.51 13.93
CA ALA A 520 -13.59 -14.52 14.03
C ALA A 520 -14.34 -14.40 12.70
N GLY A 521 -15.65 -14.17 12.77
CA GLY A 521 -16.46 -13.89 11.60
C GLY A 521 -16.34 -12.41 11.22
N PHE A 522 -16.44 -12.12 9.92
CA PHE A 522 -16.52 -10.74 9.44
C PHE A 522 -17.70 -10.01 10.11
N ASN A 523 -17.58 -8.71 10.39
CA ASN A 523 -18.61 -7.96 11.13
C ASN A 523 -19.71 -7.46 10.16
N PRO A 524 -20.88 -8.13 10.04
CA PRO A 524 -21.97 -7.63 9.21
C PRO A 524 -22.60 -6.39 9.86
N ILE A 525 -23.14 -5.50 9.02
CA ILE A 525 -23.86 -4.31 9.46
C ILE A 525 -25.16 -4.22 8.68
N ILE A 526 -26.27 -3.98 9.37
CA ILE A 526 -27.56 -3.60 8.77
C ILE A 526 -28.00 -2.24 9.32
N TYR A 527 -28.75 -1.51 8.51
CA TYR A 527 -29.26 -0.18 8.84
C TYR A 527 -30.78 -0.20 9.04
N VAL A 528 -31.27 0.51 10.04
CA VAL A 528 -32.71 0.63 10.34
C VAL A 528 -33.11 2.08 10.57
N ALA A 529 -34.14 2.55 9.86
CA ALA A 529 -34.71 3.88 10.07
C ALA A 529 -35.75 3.84 11.19
N LEU A 530 -35.59 4.70 12.21
CA LEU A 530 -36.46 4.70 13.38
C LEU A 530 -37.86 5.26 13.13
N ASP A 531 -38.06 5.96 12.00
CA ASP A 531 -39.34 6.54 11.59
C ASP A 531 -40.10 5.65 10.58
N GLY A 532 -39.60 4.43 10.32
CA GLY A 532 -40.15 3.53 9.29
C GLY A 532 -39.85 3.97 7.85
N GLY A 533 -39.02 4.99 7.67
CA GLY A 533 -38.51 5.43 6.37
C GLY A 533 -37.50 4.46 5.77
N GLN A 534 -36.84 4.90 4.69
CA GLN A 534 -35.74 4.13 4.10
C GLN A 534 -34.47 4.34 4.94
N PRO A 535 -33.82 3.26 5.41
CA PRO A 535 -32.54 3.37 6.12
C PRO A 535 -31.46 4.01 5.25
N VAL A 536 -30.71 4.93 5.84
CA VAL A 536 -29.57 5.60 5.18
C VAL A 536 -28.27 5.13 5.84
N ALA A 537 -27.43 4.44 5.06
CA ALA A 537 -26.10 4.03 5.48
C ALA A 537 -25.23 5.24 5.86
N ARG A 538 -24.23 5.03 6.72
CA ARG A 538 -23.22 6.06 6.99
C ARG A 538 -22.40 6.32 5.72
N ARG A 539 -21.95 7.56 5.56
CA ARG A 539 -21.00 7.94 4.50
C ARG A 539 -19.78 7.01 4.48
N GLN A 540 -19.35 6.64 3.28
CA GLN A 540 -18.13 5.86 3.07
C GLN A 540 -16.98 6.81 2.74
N ALA A 541 -15.91 6.76 3.55
CA ALA A 541 -14.70 7.56 3.34
C ALA A 541 -13.50 6.72 2.88
N VAL A 542 -13.50 5.43 3.23
CA VAL A 542 -12.43 4.47 2.94
C VAL A 542 -13.07 3.12 2.62
N THR A 543 -12.32 2.21 2.00
CA THR A 543 -12.71 0.79 1.88
C THR A 543 -11.75 -0.11 2.65
N LEU A 544 -12.20 -1.31 3.01
CA LEU A 544 -11.30 -2.32 3.59
C LEU A 544 -10.22 -2.77 2.59
N GLU A 545 -10.53 -2.80 1.30
CA GLU A 545 -9.58 -3.16 0.24
C GLU A 545 -8.39 -2.21 0.21
N GLN A 546 -8.62 -0.89 0.37
CA GLN A 546 -7.55 0.10 0.45
C GLN A 546 -6.64 -0.13 1.67
N CYS A 547 -7.21 -0.51 2.82
CA CYS A 547 -6.41 -0.89 3.99
C CYS A 547 -5.62 -2.19 3.76
N ASN A 548 -6.25 -3.18 3.15
CA ASN A 548 -5.66 -4.50 2.94
C ASN A 548 -4.60 -4.52 1.83
N ALA A 549 -4.51 -3.47 1.00
CA ALA A 549 -3.36 -3.28 0.10
C ALA A 549 -2.03 -3.34 0.86
N CYS A 550 -1.98 -2.82 2.09
CA CYS A 550 -0.82 -2.91 2.98
C CYS A 550 -1.00 -3.98 4.06
N HIS A 551 -2.20 -4.13 4.63
CA HIS A 551 -2.43 -4.97 5.81
C HIS A 551 -2.73 -6.45 5.51
N ASP A 552 -2.92 -6.84 4.25
CA ASP A 552 -3.39 -8.16 3.79
C ASP A 552 -4.79 -8.53 4.30
N SER A 553 -4.93 -8.64 5.63
CA SER A 553 -6.19 -8.86 6.32
C SER A 553 -6.23 -8.04 7.61
N LEU A 554 -6.71 -6.79 7.51
CA LEU A 554 -6.82 -5.88 8.65
C LEU A 554 -7.81 -6.45 9.68
N ALA A 555 -7.27 -6.94 10.79
CA ALA A 555 -8.05 -7.53 11.87
C ALA A 555 -7.51 -7.07 13.24
N LEU A 556 -8.27 -6.26 13.95
CA LEU A 556 -7.86 -5.64 15.21
C LEU A 556 -8.64 -6.19 16.41
N HIS A 557 -8.16 -5.84 17.62
CA HIS A 557 -8.74 -6.28 18.90
C HIS A 557 -8.71 -7.81 19.09
N GLY A 558 -7.60 -8.42 18.71
CA GLY A 558 -7.46 -9.88 18.69
C GLY A 558 -8.40 -10.48 17.65
N THR A 559 -8.21 -10.05 16.40
CA THR A 559 -8.85 -10.53 15.16
C THR A 559 -10.37 -10.41 15.02
N ILE A 560 -11.09 -9.96 16.04
CA ILE A 560 -12.56 -9.92 16.04
C ILE A 560 -13.16 -8.76 15.24
N ARG A 561 -12.40 -7.70 14.95
CA ARG A 561 -12.88 -6.52 14.21
C ARG A 561 -12.14 -6.38 12.90
N GLN A 562 -12.85 -6.64 11.81
CA GLN A 562 -12.31 -6.77 10.45
C GLN A 562 -12.98 -5.81 9.45
N ASN A 563 -14.01 -5.07 9.87
CA ASN A 563 -14.76 -4.16 9.00
C ASN A 563 -14.54 -2.70 9.40
N THR A 564 -14.06 -1.86 8.48
CA THR A 564 -13.81 -0.43 8.70
C THR A 564 -15.08 0.34 9.09
N ASP A 565 -16.24 -0.02 8.53
CA ASP A 565 -17.53 0.58 8.89
C ASP A 565 -17.98 0.18 10.29
N TYR A 566 -17.51 -0.96 10.80
CA TYR A 566 -17.75 -1.40 12.16
C TYR A 566 -16.84 -0.68 13.15
N CYS A 567 -15.57 -0.44 12.78
CA CYS A 567 -14.60 0.29 13.60
C CYS A 567 -15.13 1.65 14.04
N VAL A 568 -15.73 2.42 13.11
CA VAL A 568 -16.21 3.78 13.38
C VAL A 568 -17.44 3.84 14.29
N MET A 569 -18.19 2.74 14.45
CA MET A 569 -19.27 2.69 15.45
C MET A 569 -18.70 2.92 16.85
N CYS A 570 -17.48 2.43 17.11
CA CYS A 570 -16.77 2.56 18.39
C CYS A 570 -15.81 3.75 18.42
N HIS A 571 -15.04 3.93 17.35
CA HIS A 571 -14.08 5.00 17.17
C HIS A 571 -14.76 6.24 16.55
N ASN A 572 -15.81 6.73 17.21
CA ASN A 572 -16.57 7.90 16.79
C ASN A 572 -15.98 9.22 17.36
N SER A 573 -16.62 10.36 17.08
CA SER A 573 -16.11 11.69 17.46
C SER A 573 -16.09 11.95 18.98
N LEU A 574 -16.79 11.14 19.78
CA LEU A 574 -16.81 11.25 21.24
C LEU A 574 -15.89 10.24 21.92
N ALA A 575 -15.27 9.33 21.15
CA ALA A 575 -14.49 8.24 21.70
C ALA A 575 -13.12 8.73 22.19
N THR A 576 -12.79 8.36 23.43
CA THR A 576 -11.49 8.61 24.06
C THR A 576 -10.93 7.35 24.69
N ASP A 577 -9.65 7.35 25.02
CA ASP A 577 -8.99 6.28 25.78
C ASP A 577 -9.17 6.41 27.31
N GLU A 578 -10.06 7.29 27.78
CA GLU A 578 -10.23 7.62 29.21
C GLU A 578 -10.38 6.37 30.09
N ALA A 579 -11.19 5.40 29.65
CA ALA A 579 -11.47 4.19 30.41
C ALA A 579 -10.23 3.30 30.65
N ARG A 580 -9.13 3.56 29.95
CA ARG A 580 -7.88 2.81 29.94
C ARG A 580 -6.69 3.63 30.41
N ARG A 581 -6.78 4.95 30.32
CA ARG A 581 -5.71 5.87 30.65
C ARG A 581 -5.57 6.01 32.17
N PRO A 582 -4.36 5.85 32.72
CA PRO A 582 -4.12 6.04 34.14
C PRO A 582 -4.25 7.53 34.52
N ALA A 583 -4.54 7.80 35.79
CA ALA A 583 -4.87 9.15 36.27
C ALA A 583 -3.73 10.16 36.07
N GLU A 584 -2.48 9.70 36.20
CA GLU A 584 -1.25 10.46 36.00
C GLU A 584 -0.98 10.85 34.54
N ALA A 585 -1.61 10.17 33.57
CA ALA A 585 -1.43 10.43 32.14
C ALA A 585 -2.59 11.24 31.53
N MET A 586 -3.54 11.69 32.34
CA MET A 586 -4.68 12.53 31.91
C MET A 586 -4.20 13.91 31.41
N PRO A 587 -4.93 14.58 30.50
CA PRO A 587 -6.29 14.26 30.00
C PRO A 587 -6.34 13.11 28.99
N PRO A 588 -7.55 12.57 28.69
CA PRO A 588 -7.74 11.54 27.66
C PRO A 588 -7.35 12.00 26.26
N THR A 589 -6.92 11.05 25.45
CA THR A 589 -6.68 11.24 24.01
C THR A 589 -7.88 10.73 23.23
N SER A 590 -8.28 11.48 22.19
CA SER A 590 -9.34 11.01 21.29
C SER A 590 -8.86 9.81 20.48
N ILE A 591 -9.73 8.82 20.36
CA ILE A 591 -9.57 7.64 19.50
C ILE A 591 -10.58 7.67 18.35
N SER A 592 -11.05 8.85 17.95
CA SER A 592 -11.90 9.01 16.76
C SER A 592 -11.16 8.51 15.52
N LEU A 593 -11.81 7.67 14.71
CA LEU A 593 -11.16 6.90 13.66
C LEU A 593 -10.37 7.77 12.68
N GLY A 594 -10.95 8.88 12.20
CA GLY A 594 -10.27 9.76 11.24
C GLY A 594 -8.98 10.38 11.80
N SER A 595 -9.03 10.90 13.04
CA SER A 595 -7.85 11.49 13.68
C SER A 595 -6.82 10.43 14.08
N MET A 596 -7.29 9.30 14.63
CA MET A 596 -6.44 8.20 15.09
C MET A 596 -5.66 7.59 13.91
N ILE A 597 -6.33 7.26 12.81
CA ILE A 597 -5.68 6.63 11.65
C ILE A 597 -4.66 7.58 11.01
N HIS A 598 -4.99 8.86 10.82
CA HIS A 598 -4.05 9.85 10.32
C HIS A 598 -2.79 9.94 11.20
N LYS A 599 -2.95 10.01 12.53
CA LYS A 599 -1.81 10.12 13.44
C LYS A 599 -0.98 8.85 13.55
N ILE A 600 -1.60 7.67 13.48
CA ILE A 600 -0.88 6.39 13.45
C ILE A 600 0.05 6.35 12.23
N HIS A 601 -0.48 6.68 11.05
CA HIS A 601 0.28 6.59 9.81
C HIS A 601 1.23 7.77 9.61
N ARG A 602 0.97 8.94 10.21
CA ARG A 602 1.97 10.01 10.24
C ARG A 602 3.19 9.66 11.08
N GLY A 603 3.00 8.87 12.13
CA GLY A 603 4.08 8.14 12.81
C GLY A 603 5.29 9.00 13.16
N GLU A 604 6.46 8.66 12.63
CA GLU A 604 7.72 9.36 12.89
C GLU A 604 7.80 10.80 12.35
N GLU A 605 6.97 11.15 11.35
CA GLU A 605 6.88 12.50 10.82
C GLU A 605 5.99 13.44 11.67
N ALA A 606 5.33 12.90 12.70
CA ALA A 606 4.47 13.67 13.58
C ALA A 606 5.29 14.54 14.57
N GLU A 607 4.98 15.84 14.65
CA GLU A 607 5.50 16.69 15.73
C GLU A 607 4.83 16.36 17.08
N GLN A 608 3.62 15.80 17.04
CA GLN A 608 2.85 15.36 18.20
C GLN A 608 2.33 13.92 17.99
N PRO A 609 3.21 12.92 18.15
CA PRO A 609 2.86 11.52 17.95
C PRO A 609 1.67 11.03 18.79
N LEU A 610 0.92 10.06 18.27
CA LEU A 610 -0.20 9.48 18.99
C LEU A 610 0.30 8.54 20.11
N ALA A 611 -0.18 8.78 21.33
CA ALA A 611 -0.07 7.85 22.45
C ALA A 611 -1.44 7.60 23.06
N VAL A 612 -1.87 6.34 23.08
CA VAL A 612 -3.19 5.91 23.61
C VAL A 612 -3.02 4.74 24.56
N TYR A 613 -3.95 4.61 25.51
CA TYR A 613 -3.92 3.51 26.49
C TYR A 613 -4.92 2.40 26.14
N GLY A 614 -4.43 1.16 26.18
CA GLY A 614 -5.17 -0.06 25.90
C GLY A 614 -5.60 -0.84 27.15
N PHE A 615 -6.01 -2.09 26.95
CA PHE A 615 -6.30 -3.00 28.07
C PHE A 615 -5.05 -3.18 28.95
N GLY A 616 -5.25 -3.30 30.27
CA GLY A 616 -4.14 -3.40 31.22
C GLY A 616 -3.43 -2.08 31.52
N ASN A 617 -4.01 -0.95 31.08
CA ASN A 617 -3.42 0.39 31.19
C ASN A 617 -2.05 0.48 30.49
N THR A 618 -1.86 -0.32 29.44
CA THR A 618 -0.65 -0.31 28.62
C THR A 618 -0.68 0.85 27.64
N GLU A 619 0.39 1.62 27.60
CA GLU A 619 0.58 2.68 26.61
C GLU A 619 0.96 2.07 25.26
N HIS A 620 0.32 2.57 24.20
CA HIS A 620 0.67 2.31 22.81
C HIS A 620 1.05 3.64 22.16
N ASN A 621 2.34 3.82 21.93
CA ASN A 621 2.91 4.99 21.26
C ASN A 621 3.18 4.65 19.79
N TYR A 622 2.70 5.47 18.87
CA TYR A 622 2.81 5.24 17.43
C TYR A 622 3.83 6.14 16.73
N GLY A 623 4.61 6.94 17.47
CA GLY A 623 5.62 7.83 16.89
C GLY A 623 6.82 7.13 16.26
N HIS A 624 6.90 5.81 16.37
CA HIS A 624 7.92 4.99 15.71
C HIS A 624 7.43 4.37 14.40
N VAL A 625 6.14 4.53 14.06
CA VAL A 625 5.58 3.96 12.84
C VAL A 625 6.16 4.70 11.64
N VAL A 626 6.66 3.94 10.67
CA VAL A 626 7.13 4.45 9.38
C VAL A 626 6.08 4.12 8.34
N PHE A 627 5.60 5.12 7.59
CA PHE A 627 4.68 4.89 6.49
C PHE A 627 5.47 4.62 5.20
N PRO A 628 5.25 3.48 4.51
CA PRO A 628 6.07 3.11 3.36
C PRO A 628 5.78 3.92 2.08
N GLY A 629 4.57 4.47 1.95
CA GLY A 629 4.12 5.22 0.78
C GLY A 629 4.22 6.73 0.98
N THR A 630 3.46 7.47 0.17
CA THR A 630 3.43 8.94 0.20
C THR A 630 2.21 9.42 0.98
N LEU A 631 2.43 10.00 2.16
CA LEU A 631 1.34 10.36 3.09
C LEU A 631 0.35 11.41 2.54
N ASN A 632 0.77 12.28 1.62
CA ASN A 632 -0.13 13.26 0.99
C ASN A 632 -1.01 12.64 -0.10
N ARG A 633 -0.73 11.42 -0.58
CA ARG A 633 -1.57 10.74 -1.57
C ARG A 633 -2.84 10.21 -0.92
N CYS A 634 -3.87 11.06 -0.85
CA CYS A 634 -5.10 10.80 -0.11
C CYS A 634 -5.80 9.50 -0.57
N GLU A 635 -5.78 9.20 -1.87
CA GLU A 635 -6.40 8.04 -2.50
C GLU A 635 -5.79 6.70 -2.07
N THR A 636 -4.61 6.71 -1.44
CA THR A 636 -4.02 5.51 -0.82
C THR A 636 -4.97 4.90 0.21
N CYS A 637 -5.74 5.72 0.94
CA CYS A 637 -6.73 5.24 1.90
C CYS A 637 -8.18 5.64 1.55
N HIS A 638 -8.37 6.77 0.87
CA HIS A 638 -9.69 7.34 0.70
C HIS A 638 -10.36 6.96 -0.61
N VAL A 639 -11.68 6.77 -0.59
CA VAL A 639 -12.46 6.72 -1.83
C VAL A 639 -12.43 8.11 -2.48
N ALA A 640 -12.35 8.14 -3.82
CA ALA A 640 -12.21 9.38 -4.58
C ALA A 640 -13.27 10.42 -4.18
N GLY A 641 -12.81 11.65 -3.92
CA GLY A 641 -13.66 12.78 -3.53
C GLY A 641 -14.08 12.83 -2.05
N SER A 642 -13.84 11.79 -1.23
CA SER A 642 -14.29 11.76 0.17
C SER A 642 -13.45 12.61 1.15
N TYR A 643 -12.28 13.07 0.72
CA TYR A 643 -11.32 13.89 1.48
C TYR A 643 -11.39 15.38 1.10
N SER A 644 -12.29 15.76 0.18
CA SER A 644 -12.44 17.14 -0.26
C SER A 644 -13.31 17.98 0.68
N LEU A 645 -13.19 19.31 0.59
CA LEU A 645 -14.07 20.25 1.28
C LEU A 645 -15.16 20.80 0.35
N PRO A 646 -16.42 20.92 0.83
CA PRO A 646 -16.87 20.75 2.21
C PRO A 646 -16.96 19.28 2.65
N LEU A 647 -16.74 19.02 3.94
CA LEU A 647 -17.00 17.70 4.53
C LEU A 647 -18.48 17.32 4.35
N ALA A 648 -18.74 16.01 4.34
CA ALA A 648 -20.09 15.48 4.30
C ALA A 648 -20.96 16.07 5.43
N SER A 649 -22.24 16.32 5.12
CA SER A 649 -23.18 16.83 6.11
C SER A 649 -23.30 15.88 7.31
N GLY A 650 -23.37 16.45 8.51
CA GLY A 650 -23.60 15.71 9.76
C GLY A 650 -22.34 15.19 10.45
N VAL A 651 -21.14 15.41 9.90
CA VAL A 651 -19.87 15.13 10.60
C VAL A 651 -19.82 15.93 11.90
N GLN A 652 -19.50 15.25 13.00
CA GLN A 652 -19.56 15.80 14.34
C GLN A 652 -18.18 16.28 14.81
N PRO A 653 -18.12 17.33 15.65
CA PRO A 653 -16.88 17.76 16.29
C PRO A 653 -16.27 16.64 17.14
N THR A 654 -14.94 16.55 17.13
CA THR A 654 -14.20 15.67 18.05
C THR A 654 -14.26 16.27 19.44
N THR A 655 -14.86 15.55 20.39
CA THR A 655 -15.06 16.02 21.77
C THR A 655 -14.38 15.09 22.74
N ILE A 656 -13.50 15.67 23.57
CA ILE A 656 -12.81 14.95 24.64
C ILE A 656 -13.55 15.25 25.94
N THR A 657 -14.02 14.19 26.59
CA THR A 657 -14.59 14.26 27.94
C THR A 657 -13.63 13.66 28.97
N GLN A 658 -13.72 14.16 30.21
CA GLN A 658 -13.07 13.58 31.38
C GLN A 658 -14.05 13.63 32.55
N ALA A 659 -14.30 12.48 33.18
CA ALA A 659 -15.28 12.31 34.24
C ALA A 659 -16.67 12.86 33.89
N GLY A 660 -17.07 12.74 32.62
CA GLY A 660 -18.34 13.25 32.09
C GLY A 660 -18.37 14.76 31.80
N ALA A 661 -17.30 15.51 32.08
CA ALA A 661 -17.18 16.92 31.71
C ALA A 661 -16.44 17.08 30.39
N VAL A 662 -16.88 18.02 29.54
CA VAL A 662 -16.17 18.35 28.30
C VAL A 662 -14.87 19.09 28.63
N VAL A 663 -13.74 18.50 28.22
CA VAL A 663 -12.40 19.08 28.33
C VAL A 663 -12.09 19.92 27.11
N SER A 664 -12.39 19.40 25.92
CA SER A 664 -12.21 20.12 24.66
C SER A 664 -13.19 19.66 23.60
N THR A 665 -13.53 20.58 22.69
CA THR A 665 -14.29 20.30 21.49
C THR A 665 -13.57 20.94 20.32
N THR A 666 -13.16 20.11 19.36
CA THR A 666 -12.47 20.55 18.14
C THR A 666 -13.42 20.37 16.95
N PRO A 667 -13.72 21.44 16.19
CA PRO A 667 -14.54 21.34 15.00
C PRO A 667 -14.00 20.31 13.97
N PRO A 668 -14.86 19.72 13.12
CA PRO A 668 -14.50 18.60 12.27
C PRO A 668 -13.31 18.82 11.34
N ILE A 669 -13.27 19.94 10.60
CA ILE A 669 -12.20 20.17 9.60
C ILE A 669 -10.88 20.33 10.33
N ARG A 670 -10.82 21.16 11.37
CA ARG A 670 -9.65 21.35 12.24
C ARG A 670 -9.17 20.04 12.84
N SER A 671 -10.08 19.20 13.32
CA SER A 671 -9.70 17.92 13.94
C SER A 671 -9.03 16.96 12.95
N LEU A 672 -9.49 16.92 11.70
CA LEU A 672 -8.95 16.04 10.68
C LEU A 672 -7.64 16.59 10.08
N CYS A 673 -7.61 17.90 9.78
CA CYS A 673 -6.42 18.55 9.25
C CYS A 673 -5.28 18.56 10.26
N ASN A 674 -5.54 18.87 11.53
CA ASN A 674 -4.49 18.88 12.57
C ASN A 674 -4.06 17.47 13.02
N ALA A 675 -4.73 16.41 12.56
CA ALA A 675 -4.24 15.06 12.77
C ALA A 675 -2.98 14.80 11.94
N CYS A 676 -2.84 15.47 10.79
CA CYS A 676 -1.62 15.47 9.99
C CYS A 676 -0.84 16.79 10.14
N HIS A 677 -1.45 17.96 10.07
CA HIS A 677 -0.76 19.24 10.26
C HIS A 677 -0.72 19.63 11.73
N ASP A 678 0.11 18.93 12.51
CA ASP A 678 0.15 18.98 13.97
C ASP A 678 1.10 20.02 14.57
N SER A 679 1.78 20.82 13.73
CA SER A 679 2.64 21.89 14.21
C SER A 679 1.87 22.98 14.96
N VAL A 680 2.53 23.64 15.90
CA VAL A 680 1.92 24.76 16.66
C VAL A 680 1.43 25.87 15.73
N ALA A 681 2.17 26.16 14.65
CA ALA A 681 1.81 27.17 13.68
C ALA A 681 0.57 26.77 12.85
N ALA A 682 0.50 25.52 12.38
CA ALA A 682 -0.67 25.01 11.67
C ALA A 682 -1.91 25.00 12.58
N GLY A 683 -1.75 24.55 13.83
CA GLY A 683 -2.80 24.58 14.84
C GLY A 683 -3.35 25.98 15.11
N GLY A 684 -2.46 26.99 15.20
CA GLY A 684 -2.84 28.39 15.35
C GLY A 684 -3.53 28.98 14.13
N HIS A 685 -3.06 28.63 12.91
CA HIS A 685 -3.73 29.03 11.67
C HIS A 685 -5.17 28.49 11.62
N ALA A 686 -5.36 27.19 11.87
CA ALA A 686 -6.67 26.56 11.86
C ALA A 686 -7.63 27.18 12.90
N GLU A 687 -7.10 27.57 14.07
CA GLU A 687 -7.88 28.28 15.09
C GLU A 687 -8.34 29.65 14.62
N LEU A 688 -7.48 30.43 13.95
CA LEU A 688 -7.84 31.73 13.39
C LEU A 688 -8.90 31.65 12.28
N GLN A 689 -8.97 30.51 11.57
CA GLN A 689 -10.01 30.26 10.57
C GLN A 689 -11.31 29.68 11.16
N THR A 690 -11.39 29.59 12.49
CA THR A 690 -12.56 29.14 13.23
C THR A 690 -13.14 30.32 14.02
N THR A 691 -14.40 30.66 13.76
CA THR A 691 -15.06 31.73 14.51
C THR A 691 -15.25 31.35 15.99
N ALA A 692 -15.44 32.34 16.86
CA ALA A 692 -15.75 32.09 18.27
C ALA A 692 -17.02 31.23 18.49
N SER A 693 -17.94 31.21 17.52
CA SER A 693 -19.13 30.35 17.51
C SER A 693 -18.88 28.94 16.93
N GLY A 694 -17.64 28.59 16.59
CA GLY A 694 -17.26 27.26 16.07
C GLY A 694 -17.46 27.06 14.57
N ILE A 695 -17.79 28.12 13.81
CA ILE A 695 -17.91 28.04 12.35
C ILE A 695 -16.52 28.01 11.71
N GLU A 696 -16.24 26.97 10.94
CA GLU A 696 -15.00 26.79 10.19
C GLU A 696 -15.10 27.47 8.81
N THR A 697 -14.10 28.29 8.47
CA THR A 697 -14.05 29.00 7.18
C THR A 697 -13.02 28.40 6.21
N CYS A 698 -12.46 27.24 6.55
CA CYS A 698 -11.42 26.54 5.79
C CYS A 698 -11.77 26.35 4.31
N GLN A 699 -13.04 26.04 4.01
CA GLN A 699 -13.54 25.83 2.64
C GLN A 699 -13.34 27.05 1.72
N VAL A 700 -13.23 28.27 2.27
CA VAL A 700 -13.01 29.47 1.46
C VAL A 700 -11.70 29.37 0.67
N CYS A 701 -10.66 28.78 1.27
CA CYS A 701 -9.33 28.65 0.68
C CYS A 701 -9.00 27.22 0.24
N HIS A 702 -9.50 26.22 0.99
CA HIS A 702 -9.20 24.80 0.79
C HIS A 702 -10.35 24.00 0.15
N GLY A 703 -11.46 24.67 -0.19
CA GLY A 703 -12.56 24.04 -0.92
C GLY A 703 -12.17 23.61 -2.33
N ALA A 704 -13.00 22.76 -2.93
CA ALA A 704 -12.83 22.38 -4.32
C ALA A 704 -12.72 23.60 -5.25
N ASN A 705 -11.76 23.57 -6.17
CA ASN A 705 -11.37 24.61 -7.12
C ASN A 705 -10.90 25.94 -6.51
N ARG A 706 -10.48 25.94 -5.23
CA ARG A 706 -9.89 27.12 -4.59
C ARG A 706 -8.37 27.18 -4.83
N GLU A 707 -7.76 28.27 -4.34
CA GLU A 707 -6.33 28.56 -4.50
C GLU A 707 -5.45 27.52 -3.79
N ALA A 708 -5.86 27.10 -2.59
CA ALA A 708 -5.20 26.07 -1.79
C ALA A 708 -6.10 24.83 -1.63
N ASP A 709 -6.81 24.46 -2.69
CA ASP A 709 -7.62 23.23 -2.76
C ASP A 709 -6.86 22.03 -2.17
N VAL A 710 -7.53 21.22 -1.35
CA VAL A 710 -6.94 20.02 -0.73
C VAL A 710 -6.28 19.13 -1.77
N LEU A 711 -6.92 18.85 -2.92
CA LEU A 711 -6.34 18.03 -3.98
C LEU A 711 -5.03 18.63 -4.49
N LYS A 712 -5.09 19.88 -4.95
CA LYS A 712 -3.93 20.57 -5.54
C LYS A 712 -2.76 20.73 -4.57
N ALA A 713 -3.04 20.82 -3.27
CA ALA A 713 -2.02 20.96 -2.24
C ALA A 713 -1.34 19.63 -1.87
N HIS A 714 -1.91 18.50 -2.29
CA HIS A 714 -1.47 17.15 -1.94
C HIS A 714 -1.15 16.27 -3.17
N GLU A 715 -1.20 16.85 -4.38
CA GLU A 715 -0.76 16.23 -5.65
C GLU A 715 0.76 16.18 -5.80
#